data_AF-A0A1G0DR81-F1
#
_entry.id   AF-A0A1G0DR81-F1
#
_cell.length_a   1.000
_cell.length_b   1.000
_cell.length_c   1.000
_cell.angle_alpha   90.00
_cell.angle_beta   90.00
_cell.angle_gamma   90.00
#
_symmetry.space_group_name_H-M   'P 1'
#
loop_
_entity.id
_entity.type
_entity.pdbx_description
1 polymer ?
#
loop_
_entity_poly.entity_id
_entity_poly.type
_entity_poly.pdbx_seq_one_letter_code
_entity_poly.pdbx_strand_id
1 'polypeptide(L)'
;MVTLNKKRRFFVILLLVAATLIAGVGSYKYIKKHRPQWLAFMQAAPQPPAAIGFIDEFSESAANGTRTRVIGWALAKAGVDRVELILNGQHRIPLRIAVARSDVAQAYPGYPDSAQAGFEGIIDTSQWAANWHTMEVIVTDKKGRFSVIGHRTQPAVNAMDTWSDLLKTRGAKREDIFYFIMATSGIAHGGAKEIDTVFRPYESETVKVGMRIPVLYLRTTKGKAEDYAFDPDFPMTRKCGARTIADDNLHGVIEYAVAHRLPVLFTLDGGIWSDSACATPDWDITDVLEQDVGNCQWNEKNQVMPDDYLKNLAGSHESPELARSLTFNVFAAKNRHYKKRNLQQAAAIIRKFAAQHPDLFIGVTLDPDLYHNPFFSSTQWYDFNPGSLRQFREWLQGSGAYAGSANAGEPDLSRYRRKKPLTLAEVNAISGRSFKNWDEVDPPRSFPRLKLTDAWITEWEQFRRHLVDLHYDELSEWLGESGIDKDSIYSSQGFMAPASFASPFAIRINSPLKNYDTGGMSVEGAVPANGHLGAILYGESAANQIRMEGERSLFSVFRELDPGWAVVEHNTANLRNPSRLPDFVEAYRSLREIRNHGARFISPMAWNAGRGTLAGQPGFVAYTALRDSPLEDAIKAFMISHANLPRRSRLWTFGEGAHADGDGWVPSGKTQGQLTPGKFVLRSAPGSQGSLESPDDMAFRPAAYQAIIIKAAKPEALAAVGVEGQTPEGKWDSLLPLTDLAKLQRVGAGLLLPLAPGDTEYRRIRLNWKAADSEPLVLEHVAFYVR
;
A
#
# COMPACT_ATOMS: atom_id res chain seq x y z
N MET A 1 -71.74 13.79 24.86
CA MET A 1 -70.89 12.62 25.17
C MET A 1 -69.43 13.01 25.00
N VAL A 2 -68.70 12.98 26.12
CA VAL A 2 -67.24 12.97 26.33
C VAL A 2 -66.38 14.08 25.69
N THR A 3 -66.28 15.19 26.41
CA THR A 3 -65.19 16.16 26.39
C THR A 3 -63.88 15.49 26.87
N LEU A 4 -62.90 15.32 25.97
CA LEU A 4 -61.56 14.89 26.38
C LEU A 4 -60.78 16.03 27.06
N ASN A 5 -60.31 15.74 28.27
CA ASN A 5 -59.65 16.60 29.25
C ASN A 5 -58.34 17.25 28.72
N LYS A 6 -58.15 18.57 28.96
CA LYS A 6 -56.98 19.38 28.54
C LYS A 6 -55.63 18.80 29.00
N LYS A 7 -55.57 18.08 30.13
CA LYS A 7 -54.35 17.39 30.59
C LYS A 7 -53.92 16.22 29.69
N ARG A 8 -54.87 15.54 29.00
CA ARG A 8 -54.55 14.50 28.01
C ARG A 8 -54.04 15.09 26.69
N ARG A 9 -54.49 16.29 26.29
CA ARG A 9 -53.94 16.98 25.10
C ARG A 9 -52.48 17.39 25.30
N PHE A 10 -52.10 17.86 26.48
CA PHE A 10 -50.70 18.21 26.76
C PHE A 10 -49.79 16.97 26.81
N PHE A 11 -50.27 15.85 27.38
CA PHE A 11 -49.52 14.59 27.41
C PHE A 11 -49.41 13.93 26.02
N VAL A 12 -50.45 14.04 25.19
CA VAL A 12 -50.43 13.55 23.79
C VAL A 12 -49.53 14.41 22.91
N ILE A 13 -49.47 15.73 23.13
CA ILE A 13 -48.53 16.62 22.43
C ILE A 13 -47.09 16.37 22.89
N LEU A 14 -46.83 16.13 24.18
CA LEU A 14 -45.49 15.77 24.67
C LEU A 14 -45.04 14.39 24.16
N LEU A 15 -45.96 13.42 24.06
CA LEU A 15 -45.70 12.11 23.45
C LEU A 15 -45.48 12.21 21.94
N LEU A 16 -46.18 13.10 21.23
CA LEU A 16 -45.96 13.36 19.80
C LEU A 16 -44.65 14.11 19.52
N VAL A 17 -44.23 15.01 20.41
CA VAL A 17 -42.93 15.73 20.32
C VAL A 17 -41.76 14.81 20.72
N ALA A 18 -41.92 13.96 21.73
CA ALA A 18 -40.94 12.93 22.06
C ALA A 18 -40.86 11.84 20.98
N ALA A 19 -41.99 11.44 20.37
CA ALA A 19 -42.01 10.49 19.25
C ALA A 19 -41.42 11.10 17.97
N THR A 20 -41.53 12.41 17.73
CA THR A 20 -40.89 13.08 16.58
C THR A 20 -39.40 13.38 16.82
N LEU A 21 -38.93 13.57 18.05
CA LEU A 21 -37.50 13.68 18.38
C LEU A 21 -36.80 12.31 18.38
N ILE A 22 -37.46 11.24 18.84
CA ILE A 22 -36.95 9.86 18.77
C ILE A 22 -37.02 9.32 17.32
N ALA A 23 -38.07 9.69 16.56
CA ALA A 23 -38.11 9.41 15.13
C ALA A 23 -37.11 10.28 14.35
N GLY A 24 -36.79 11.51 14.76
CA GLY A 24 -35.81 12.37 14.07
C GLY A 24 -34.35 11.94 14.25
N VAL A 25 -33.95 11.57 15.48
CA VAL A 25 -32.58 11.10 15.77
C VAL A 25 -32.40 9.62 15.41
N GLY A 26 -33.46 8.81 15.55
CA GLY A 26 -33.53 7.44 15.07
C GLY A 26 -33.51 7.37 13.54
N SER A 27 -34.25 8.23 12.85
CA SER A 27 -34.25 8.27 11.37
C SER A 27 -32.97 8.85 10.81
N TYR A 28 -32.29 9.81 11.45
CA TYR A 28 -30.99 10.27 10.94
C TYR A 28 -29.89 9.20 11.05
N LYS A 29 -29.88 8.40 12.15
CA LYS A 29 -28.96 7.25 12.28
C LYS A 29 -29.39 6.03 11.46
N TYR A 30 -30.69 5.82 11.24
CA TYR A 30 -31.20 4.71 10.42
C TYR A 30 -31.12 5.00 8.91
N ILE A 31 -31.36 6.24 8.46
CA ILE A 31 -31.20 6.69 7.06
C ILE A 31 -29.71 6.76 6.67
N LYS A 32 -28.79 7.07 7.59
CA LYS A 32 -27.35 6.96 7.33
C LYS A 32 -26.87 5.50 7.26
N LYS A 33 -27.51 4.58 8.02
CA LYS A 33 -27.17 3.15 8.07
C LYS A 33 -27.86 2.30 7.01
N HIS A 34 -28.98 2.77 6.45
CA HIS A 34 -29.79 2.09 5.43
C HIS A 34 -30.11 3.00 4.25
N ARG A 35 -29.20 3.91 3.85
CA ARG A 35 -29.28 4.45 2.49
C ARG A 35 -29.25 3.25 1.56
N PRO A 36 -30.32 2.97 0.81
CA PRO A 36 -30.29 1.88 -0.12
C PRO A 36 -29.26 2.24 -1.20
N GLN A 37 -28.34 1.33 -1.47
CA GLN A 37 -27.34 1.47 -2.54
C GLN A 37 -27.96 1.57 -3.96
N TRP A 38 -29.29 1.61 -4.09
CA TRP A 38 -30.02 1.72 -5.36
C TRP A 38 -30.55 3.13 -5.69
N LEU A 39 -30.29 4.14 -4.84
CA LEU A 39 -30.29 5.55 -5.24
C LEU A 39 -28.86 6.07 -5.48
N ALA A 40 -27.94 5.17 -5.85
CA ALA A 40 -26.97 5.54 -6.85
C ALA A 40 -27.77 6.16 -7.99
N PHE A 41 -27.43 7.39 -8.41
CA PHE A 41 -27.69 7.72 -9.80
C PHE A 41 -27.22 6.49 -10.57
N MET A 42 -28.12 5.82 -11.29
CA MET A 42 -27.68 4.95 -12.36
C MET A 42 -26.95 5.88 -13.30
N GLN A 43 -25.66 6.08 -13.03
CA GLN A 43 -24.71 6.50 -14.02
C GLN A 43 -24.91 5.43 -15.09
N ALA A 44 -25.52 5.84 -16.20
CA ALA A 44 -25.73 4.96 -17.32
C ALA A 44 -24.41 4.20 -17.52
N ALA A 45 -24.49 2.87 -17.69
CA ALA A 45 -23.32 2.06 -17.99
C ALA A 45 -22.48 2.84 -19.02
N PRO A 46 -21.19 3.08 -18.76
CA PRO A 46 -20.38 3.95 -19.61
C PRO A 46 -20.58 3.49 -21.05
N GLN A 47 -21.00 4.42 -21.91
CA GLN A 47 -21.18 4.11 -23.31
C GLN A 47 -19.86 3.52 -23.82
N PRO A 48 -19.90 2.40 -24.56
CA PRO A 48 -18.69 1.82 -25.09
C PRO A 48 -17.93 2.90 -25.87
N PRO A 49 -16.60 2.98 -25.71
CA PRO A 49 -15.82 4.07 -26.27
C PRO A 49 -16.07 4.18 -27.77
N ALA A 50 -16.11 5.41 -28.28
CA ALA A 50 -16.38 5.67 -29.69
C ALA A 50 -15.35 5.01 -30.60
N ALA A 51 -14.10 4.98 -30.13
CA ALA A 51 -12.96 4.34 -30.74
C ALA A 51 -12.09 3.64 -29.68
N ILE A 52 -11.36 2.62 -30.10
CA ILE A 52 -10.29 1.98 -29.34
C ILE A 52 -8.96 2.31 -30.00
N GLY A 53 -7.85 2.23 -29.26
CA GLY A 53 -6.54 2.45 -29.81
C GLY A 53 -5.43 2.20 -28.80
N PHE A 54 -4.20 2.20 -29.29
CA PHE A 54 -3.00 2.07 -28.47
C PHE A 54 -1.90 2.97 -29.02
N ILE A 55 -1.12 3.56 -28.12
CA ILE A 55 0.05 4.36 -28.47
C ILE A 55 1.29 3.49 -28.30
N ASP A 56 1.93 3.15 -29.42
CA ASP A 56 3.16 2.35 -29.45
C ASP A 56 4.38 3.18 -29.01
N GLU A 57 4.42 4.45 -29.41
CA GLU A 57 5.47 5.39 -29.04
C GLU A 57 4.84 6.75 -28.73
N PHE A 58 5.10 7.24 -27.51
CA PHE A 58 4.90 8.62 -27.14
C PHE A 58 6.25 9.06 -26.58
N SER A 59 7.05 9.85 -27.28
CA SER A 59 8.41 10.15 -26.83
C SER A 59 8.82 11.55 -27.26
N GLU A 60 9.70 12.19 -26.50
CA GLU A 60 10.37 13.40 -26.97
C GLU A 60 11.71 13.00 -27.60
N SER A 61 12.10 13.63 -28.71
CA SER A 61 13.41 13.33 -29.30
C SER A 61 14.52 13.81 -28.36
N ALA A 62 15.40 12.90 -27.95
CA ALA A 62 16.53 13.20 -27.09
C ALA A 62 17.54 14.10 -27.81
N ALA A 63 17.65 15.36 -27.36
CA ALA A 63 18.84 16.23 -27.38
C ALA A 63 18.49 17.71 -27.17
N ASN A 64 17.23 18.13 -27.39
CA ASN A 64 16.70 19.49 -27.15
C ASN A 64 15.16 19.42 -27.25
N GLY A 65 14.49 18.89 -26.22
CA GLY A 65 13.10 18.40 -26.20
C GLY A 65 12.01 19.37 -26.66
N THR A 66 11.92 19.59 -27.97
CA THR A 66 10.85 20.36 -28.61
C THR A 66 10.18 19.58 -29.71
N ARG A 67 10.42 18.27 -29.82
CA ARG A 67 9.76 17.41 -30.81
C ARG A 67 9.21 16.17 -30.14
N THR A 68 7.89 16.06 -30.14
CA THR A 68 7.17 14.91 -29.59
C THR A 68 6.74 13.99 -30.72
N ARG A 69 7.23 12.75 -30.69
CA ARG A 69 6.84 11.68 -31.60
C ARG A 69 5.67 10.90 -31.00
N VAL A 70 4.65 10.70 -31.82
CA VAL A 70 3.43 9.97 -31.43
C VAL A 70 3.14 8.96 -32.52
N ILE A 71 3.17 7.66 -32.20
CA ILE A 71 2.87 6.55 -33.11
C ILE A 71 1.91 5.60 -32.40
N GLY A 72 0.92 5.09 -33.14
CA GLY A 72 -0.02 4.11 -32.59
C GLY A 72 -0.96 3.56 -33.63
N TRP A 73 -2.05 2.97 -33.15
CA TRP A 73 -3.19 2.56 -33.97
C TRP A 73 -4.52 2.91 -33.31
N ALA A 74 -5.54 3.12 -34.13
CA ALA A 74 -6.88 3.44 -33.69
C ALA A 74 -7.94 2.77 -34.57
N LEU A 75 -9.03 2.32 -33.97
CA LEU A 75 -10.16 1.68 -34.65
C LEU A 75 -11.47 2.21 -34.09
N ALA A 76 -12.46 2.41 -34.96
CA ALA A 76 -13.82 2.77 -34.56
C ALA A 76 -14.83 1.99 -35.39
N LYS A 77 -15.97 1.60 -34.81
CA LYS A 77 -17.02 0.87 -35.55
C LYS A 77 -17.59 1.68 -36.73
N ALA A 78 -17.54 3.00 -36.64
CA ALA A 78 -17.96 3.90 -37.72
C ALA A 78 -16.82 4.27 -38.69
N GLY A 79 -15.60 3.74 -38.49
CA GLY A 79 -14.37 4.22 -39.12
C GLY A 79 -13.79 5.42 -38.39
N VAL A 80 -12.47 5.55 -38.44
CA VAL A 80 -11.73 6.70 -37.87
C VAL A 80 -11.84 7.87 -38.86
N ASP A 81 -12.17 9.06 -38.36
CA ASP A 81 -12.18 10.31 -39.12
C ASP A 81 -10.83 11.03 -38.98
N ARG A 82 -10.35 11.19 -37.74
CA ARG A 82 -9.07 11.82 -37.44
C ARG A 82 -8.50 11.38 -36.09
N VAL A 83 -7.20 11.55 -35.95
CA VAL A 83 -6.47 11.42 -34.68
C VAL A 83 -5.74 12.74 -34.43
N GLU A 84 -5.89 13.30 -33.23
CA GLU A 84 -5.35 14.62 -32.86
C GLU A 84 -4.57 14.50 -31.55
N LEU A 85 -3.41 15.16 -31.47
CA LEU A 85 -2.73 15.46 -30.20
C LEU A 85 -3.29 16.78 -29.65
N ILE A 86 -3.72 16.80 -28.40
CA ILE A 86 -4.26 17.97 -27.72
C ILE A 86 -3.31 18.39 -26.61
N LEU A 87 -2.84 19.64 -26.64
CA LEU A 87 -2.02 20.24 -25.58
C LEU A 87 -2.89 21.13 -24.68
N ASN A 88 -2.82 20.92 -23.36
CA ASN A 88 -3.55 21.69 -22.34
C ASN A 88 -5.07 21.83 -22.62
N GLY A 89 -5.67 20.87 -23.33
CA GLY A 89 -7.07 20.95 -23.76
C GLY A 89 -7.38 22.02 -24.82
N GLN A 90 -6.39 22.78 -25.31
CA GLN A 90 -6.59 23.95 -26.16
C GLN A 90 -6.04 23.77 -27.58
N HIS A 91 -4.79 23.30 -27.71
CA HIS A 91 -4.13 23.22 -29.03
C HIS A 91 -4.33 21.83 -29.61
N ARG A 92 -5.07 21.74 -30.71
CA ARG A 92 -5.31 20.48 -31.44
C ARG A 92 -4.38 20.38 -32.64
N ILE A 93 -3.60 19.32 -32.70
CA ILE A 93 -2.59 19.08 -33.72
C ILE A 93 -2.92 17.76 -34.41
N PRO A 94 -3.31 17.75 -35.69
CA PRO A 94 -3.69 16.53 -36.40
C PRO A 94 -2.48 15.62 -36.62
N LEU A 95 -2.67 14.31 -36.46
CA LEU A 95 -1.71 13.27 -36.79
C LEU A 95 -2.02 12.67 -38.17
N ARG A 96 -1.00 12.10 -38.82
CA ARG A 96 -1.17 11.35 -40.06
C ARG A 96 -1.84 10.02 -39.75
N ILE A 97 -2.99 9.74 -40.34
CA ILE A 97 -3.73 8.47 -40.21
C ILE A 97 -3.55 7.59 -41.45
N ALA A 98 -4.22 6.43 -41.46
CA ALA A 98 -4.19 5.47 -42.56
C ALA A 98 -2.80 4.86 -42.81
N VAL A 99 -2.05 4.61 -41.73
CA VAL A 99 -0.77 3.89 -41.77
C VAL A 99 -1.03 2.38 -41.67
N ALA A 100 -0.31 1.61 -42.50
CA ALA A 100 -0.52 0.17 -42.60
C ALA A 100 -0.18 -0.56 -41.28
N ARG A 101 -1.10 -1.43 -40.82
CA ARG A 101 -0.97 -2.24 -39.60
C ARG A 101 -1.55 -3.63 -39.79
N SER A 102 -0.75 -4.54 -40.34
CA SER A 102 -1.17 -5.92 -40.60
C SER A 102 -1.45 -6.71 -39.32
N ASP A 103 -0.70 -6.41 -38.26
CA ASP A 103 -0.89 -6.95 -36.90
C ASP A 103 -2.28 -6.59 -36.34
N VAL A 104 -2.68 -5.33 -36.47
CA VAL A 104 -4.00 -4.85 -36.02
C VAL A 104 -5.12 -5.44 -36.86
N ALA A 105 -4.93 -5.57 -38.18
CA ALA A 105 -5.89 -6.24 -39.06
C ALA A 105 -6.14 -7.71 -38.67
N GLN A 106 -5.07 -8.42 -38.28
CA GLN A 106 -5.17 -9.80 -37.83
C GLN A 106 -5.88 -9.92 -36.48
N ALA A 107 -5.59 -9.02 -35.54
CA ALA A 107 -6.21 -9.00 -34.22
C ALA A 107 -7.68 -8.51 -34.24
N TYR A 108 -8.01 -7.58 -35.14
CA TYR A 108 -9.32 -6.91 -35.21
C TYR A 108 -9.91 -6.91 -36.63
N PRO A 109 -10.16 -8.08 -37.25
CA PRO A 109 -10.60 -8.17 -38.64
C PRO A 109 -11.99 -7.56 -38.88
N GLY A 110 -12.81 -7.42 -37.83
CA GLY A 110 -14.18 -6.90 -37.90
C GLY A 110 -14.32 -5.38 -37.85
N TYR A 111 -13.23 -4.63 -37.70
CA TYR A 111 -13.28 -3.16 -37.71
C TYR A 111 -13.03 -2.61 -39.13
N PRO A 112 -13.75 -1.54 -39.53
CA PRO A 112 -13.43 -0.84 -40.76
C PRO A 112 -12.02 -0.26 -40.66
N ASP A 113 -11.29 -0.32 -41.78
CA ASP A 113 -9.93 0.23 -41.91
C ASP A 113 -8.86 -0.47 -41.06
N SER A 114 -9.10 -1.69 -40.57
CA SER A 114 -8.15 -2.40 -39.68
C SER A 114 -6.76 -2.61 -40.27
N ALA A 115 -6.65 -2.79 -41.60
CA ALA A 115 -5.39 -2.84 -42.33
C ALA A 115 -4.64 -1.50 -42.41
N GLN A 116 -5.34 -0.38 -42.19
CA GLN A 116 -4.82 0.99 -42.23
C GLN A 116 -5.08 1.70 -40.88
N ALA A 117 -5.07 0.94 -39.78
CA ALA A 117 -5.43 1.46 -38.46
C ALA A 117 -4.38 2.40 -37.85
N GLY A 118 -3.18 2.48 -38.42
CA GLY A 118 -2.07 3.20 -37.84
C GLY A 118 -2.20 4.73 -37.95
N PHE A 119 -1.63 5.42 -36.97
CA PHE A 119 -1.40 6.85 -37.00
C PHE A 119 0.03 7.19 -36.57
N GLU A 120 0.56 8.32 -37.04
CA GLU A 120 1.86 8.84 -36.61
C GLU A 120 1.98 10.36 -36.75
N GLY A 121 2.91 10.96 -35.99
CA GLY A 121 3.32 12.35 -36.15
C GLY A 121 4.59 12.67 -35.38
N ILE A 122 5.29 13.72 -35.82
CA ILE A 122 6.37 14.39 -35.09
C ILE A 122 5.94 15.84 -34.94
N ILE A 123 5.65 16.25 -33.71
CA ILE A 123 5.09 17.56 -33.39
C ILE A 123 6.18 18.43 -32.81
N ASP A 124 6.42 19.60 -33.39
CA ASP A 124 7.30 20.59 -32.78
C ASP A 124 6.57 21.29 -31.63
N THR A 125 6.90 20.91 -30.40
CA THR A 125 6.34 21.44 -29.16
C THR A 125 7.13 22.63 -28.61
N SER A 126 8.15 23.16 -29.32
CA SER A 126 9.00 24.28 -28.86
C SER A 126 8.20 25.50 -28.40
N GLN A 127 7.12 25.81 -29.12
CA GLN A 127 6.24 26.94 -28.82
C GLN A 127 5.50 26.80 -27.49
N TRP A 128 5.39 25.58 -26.97
CA TRP A 128 4.68 25.26 -25.72
C TRP A 128 5.57 24.58 -24.68
N ALA A 129 6.86 24.34 -24.98
CA ALA A 129 7.76 23.54 -24.14
C ALA A 129 7.87 24.07 -22.70
N ALA A 130 7.71 25.38 -22.50
CA ALA A 130 7.71 25.99 -21.18
C ALA A 130 6.34 25.97 -20.47
N ASN A 131 5.24 25.62 -21.13
CA ASN A 131 3.88 25.90 -20.64
C ASN A 131 2.86 24.75 -20.80
N TRP A 132 3.24 23.60 -21.38
CA TRP A 132 2.34 22.46 -21.44
C TRP A 132 2.45 21.60 -20.17
N HIS A 133 1.31 21.13 -19.69
CA HIS A 133 1.21 20.26 -18.51
C HIS A 133 0.42 18.99 -18.82
N THR A 134 -0.41 19.02 -19.87
CA THR A 134 -1.14 17.85 -20.35
C THR A 134 -1.02 17.70 -21.87
N MET A 135 -0.91 16.46 -22.32
CA MET A 135 -0.96 16.03 -23.71
C MET A 135 -1.91 14.83 -23.84
N GLU A 136 -2.92 14.92 -24.70
CA GLU A 136 -3.89 13.85 -24.92
C GLU A 136 -3.93 13.45 -26.38
N VAL A 137 -3.99 12.16 -26.69
CA VAL A 137 -4.25 11.68 -28.05
C VAL A 137 -5.72 11.30 -28.15
N ILE A 138 -6.45 12.02 -28.99
CA ILE A 138 -7.90 11.83 -29.20
C ILE A 138 -8.15 11.23 -30.57
N VAL A 139 -8.96 10.18 -30.63
CA VAL A 139 -9.51 9.61 -31.85
C VAL A 139 -10.94 10.09 -32.01
N THR A 140 -11.30 10.63 -33.17
CA THR A 140 -12.68 10.96 -33.53
C THR A 140 -13.17 10.01 -34.63
N ASP A 141 -14.36 9.42 -34.45
CA ASP A 141 -15.00 8.57 -35.44
C ASP A 141 -15.78 9.38 -36.49
N LYS A 142 -16.16 8.73 -37.61
CA LYS A 142 -16.93 9.39 -38.69
C LYS A 142 -18.34 9.86 -38.30
N LYS A 143 -18.81 9.55 -37.08
CA LYS A 143 -20.05 10.06 -36.49
C LYS A 143 -19.81 11.25 -35.55
N GLY A 144 -18.58 11.73 -35.45
CA GLY A 144 -18.19 12.86 -34.61
C GLY A 144 -18.06 12.52 -33.12
N ARG A 145 -18.11 11.23 -32.74
CA ARG A 145 -17.85 10.81 -31.35
C ARG A 145 -16.35 10.62 -31.17
N PHE A 146 -15.82 10.93 -29.99
CA PHE A 146 -14.38 10.85 -29.74
C PHE A 146 -14.03 9.98 -28.52
N SER A 147 -12.77 9.56 -28.43
CA SER A 147 -12.20 8.83 -27.31
C SER A 147 -10.73 9.23 -27.11
N VAL A 148 -10.33 9.47 -25.86
CA VAL A 148 -8.92 9.67 -25.50
C VAL A 148 -8.27 8.28 -25.43
N ILE A 149 -7.22 8.06 -26.21
CA ILE A 149 -6.49 6.77 -26.27
C ILE A 149 -5.11 6.83 -25.61
N GLY A 150 -4.69 8.00 -25.15
CA GLY A 150 -3.57 8.13 -24.23
C GLY A 150 -3.39 9.55 -23.73
N HIS A 151 -2.72 9.66 -22.60
CA HIS A 151 -2.56 10.88 -21.83
C HIS A 151 -1.14 10.95 -21.27
N ARG A 152 -0.52 12.13 -21.35
CA ARG A 152 0.74 12.44 -20.69
C ARG A 152 0.62 13.74 -19.93
N THR A 153 1.33 13.80 -18.82
CA THR A 153 1.43 14.98 -17.98
C THR A 153 2.89 15.29 -17.69
N GLN A 154 3.17 16.56 -17.39
CA GLN A 154 4.43 17.00 -16.79
C GLN A 154 4.19 18.07 -15.73
N PRO A 155 5.09 18.26 -14.75
CA PRO A 155 4.98 19.34 -13.78
C PRO A 155 5.00 20.71 -14.45
N ALA A 156 4.33 21.68 -13.83
CA ALA A 156 4.49 23.06 -14.24
C ALA A 156 5.86 23.62 -13.92
N VAL A 157 6.27 24.62 -14.69
CA VAL A 157 7.52 25.34 -14.43
C VAL A 157 7.51 25.83 -12.98
N ASN A 158 8.56 25.49 -12.25
CA ASN A 158 8.75 25.77 -10.83
C ASN A 158 7.74 25.11 -9.86
N ALA A 159 6.87 24.22 -10.33
CA ALA A 159 5.89 23.54 -9.45
C ALA A 159 6.58 22.70 -8.36
N MET A 160 7.79 22.22 -8.65
CA MET A 160 8.61 21.40 -7.74
C MET A 160 9.49 22.23 -6.79
N ASP A 161 9.45 23.57 -6.86
CA ASP A 161 10.37 24.43 -6.09
C ASP A 161 9.83 24.87 -4.73
N THR A 162 8.60 24.47 -4.37
CA THR A 162 7.90 24.92 -3.15
C THR A 162 8.75 24.81 -1.89
N TRP A 163 9.53 23.74 -1.76
CA TRP A 163 10.32 23.42 -0.56
C TRP A 163 11.83 23.60 -0.73
N SER A 164 12.28 24.00 -1.92
CA SER A 164 13.70 24.02 -2.31
C SER A 164 14.57 24.90 -1.39
N ASP A 165 14.11 26.10 -1.04
CA ASP A 165 14.87 27.02 -0.18
C ASP A 165 15.15 26.43 1.21
N LEU A 166 14.16 25.74 1.78
CA LEU A 166 14.27 25.11 3.09
C LEU A 166 15.19 23.89 3.03
N LEU A 167 15.00 23.03 2.03
CA LEU A 167 15.84 21.84 1.87
C LEU A 167 17.31 22.23 1.64
N LYS A 168 17.56 23.24 0.79
CA LYS A 168 18.91 23.74 0.53
C LYS A 168 19.59 24.24 1.80
N THR A 169 18.84 24.86 2.70
CA THR A 169 19.36 25.34 3.99
C THR A 169 19.67 24.18 4.95
N ARG A 170 18.83 23.13 4.96
CA ARG A 170 18.98 21.96 5.83
C ARG A 170 20.02 20.95 5.33
N GLY A 171 20.19 20.85 4.01
CA GLY A 171 20.88 19.76 3.32
C GLY A 171 19.99 18.52 3.20
N ALA A 172 20.00 17.91 2.01
CA ALA A 172 19.31 16.65 1.75
C ALA A 172 20.10 15.47 2.30
N LYS A 173 19.40 14.51 2.91
CA LYS A 173 19.96 13.27 3.42
C LYS A 173 19.27 12.07 2.78
N ARG A 174 19.91 10.90 2.80
CA ARG A 174 19.35 9.69 2.18
C ARG A 174 18.00 9.30 2.80
N GLU A 175 17.86 9.44 4.12
CA GLU A 175 16.61 9.13 4.83
C GLU A 175 15.46 10.10 4.54
N ASP A 176 15.75 11.21 3.86
CA ASP A 176 14.75 12.18 3.42
C ASP A 176 14.08 11.77 2.11
N ILE A 177 14.55 10.72 1.43
CA ILE A 177 13.99 10.24 0.17
C ILE A 177 12.78 9.34 0.43
N PHE A 178 11.64 9.68 -0.16
CA PHE A 178 10.46 8.83 -0.30
C PHE A 178 10.43 8.21 -1.69
N TYR A 179 10.29 6.88 -1.77
CA TYR A 179 10.27 6.18 -3.05
C TYR A 179 8.85 5.77 -3.44
N PHE A 180 8.50 5.98 -4.71
CA PHE A 180 7.47 5.21 -5.41
C PHE A 180 8.14 4.08 -6.18
N ILE A 181 7.87 2.85 -5.79
CA ILE A 181 8.58 1.67 -6.29
C ILE A 181 7.63 0.86 -7.15
N MET A 182 7.74 0.96 -8.46
CA MET A 182 6.78 0.32 -9.34
C MET A 182 6.99 -1.19 -9.33
N ALA A 183 6.01 -1.94 -8.83
CA ALA A 183 6.10 -3.39 -8.83
C ALA A 183 5.94 -3.92 -10.26
N THR A 184 6.85 -4.79 -10.69
CA THR A 184 6.89 -5.32 -12.05
C THR A 184 7.65 -6.66 -12.11
N SER A 185 7.62 -7.29 -13.28
CA SER A 185 8.39 -8.49 -13.64
C SER A 185 8.65 -8.52 -15.15
N GLY A 186 9.50 -9.44 -15.61
CA GLY A 186 9.77 -9.65 -17.02
C GLY A 186 10.62 -8.52 -17.62
N ILE A 187 11.67 -8.12 -16.90
CA ILE A 187 12.57 -7.02 -17.25
C ILE A 187 13.15 -7.20 -18.66
N ALA A 188 13.60 -8.41 -18.99
CA ALA A 188 14.13 -8.73 -20.32
C ALA A 188 13.10 -8.54 -21.45
N HIS A 189 11.80 -8.53 -21.11
CA HIS A 189 10.68 -8.35 -22.05
C HIS A 189 10.06 -6.95 -21.96
N GLY A 190 10.74 -6.00 -21.30
CA GLY A 190 10.28 -4.62 -21.16
C GLY A 190 9.33 -4.39 -19.97
N GLY A 191 9.34 -5.28 -18.98
CA GLY A 191 8.53 -5.14 -17.77
C GLY A 191 8.72 -3.83 -17.02
N ALA A 192 9.92 -3.27 -17.01
CA ALA A 192 10.23 -1.97 -16.40
C ALA A 192 10.34 -0.82 -17.43
N LYS A 193 9.98 -1.08 -18.69
CA LYS A 193 10.07 -0.08 -19.76
C LYS A 193 9.25 1.14 -19.38
N GLU A 194 9.80 2.32 -19.62
CA GLU A 194 9.19 3.63 -19.41
C GLU A 194 9.02 4.10 -17.95
N ILE A 195 9.29 3.29 -16.91
CA ILE A 195 9.17 3.76 -15.51
C ILE A 195 9.97 5.05 -15.31
N ASP A 196 11.24 5.02 -15.70
CA ASP A 196 12.13 6.17 -15.61
C ASP A 196 11.66 7.31 -16.51
N THR A 197 11.28 7.05 -17.75
CA THR A 197 10.87 8.12 -18.68
C THR A 197 9.59 8.84 -18.26
N VAL A 198 8.61 8.13 -17.70
CA VAL A 198 7.31 8.70 -17.30
C VAL A 198 7.45 9.55 -16.05
N PHE A 199 8.31 9.14 -15.11
CA PHE A 199 8.44 9.79 -13.81
C PHE A 199 9.69 10.65 -13.64
N ARG A 200 10.70 10.58 -14.51
CA ARG A 200 11.91 11.43 -14.45
C ARG A 200 11.57 12.92 -14.31
N PRO A 201 10.58 13.48 -15.04
CA PRO A 201 10.23 14.89 -14.89
C PRO A 201 9.70 15.26 -13.49
N TYR A 202 9.27 14.27 -12.70
CA TYR A 202 8.64 14.44 -11.38
C TYR A 202 9.61 14.15 -10.22
N GLU A 203 10.80 13.60 -10.48
CA GLU A 203 11.78 13.29 -9.44
C GLU A 203 12.38 14.57 -8.81
N SER A 204 12.67 14.51 -7.52
CA SER A 204 13.32 15.57 -6.75
C SER A 204 14.39 14.99 -5.82
N GLU A 205 15.05 15.82 -5.00
CA GLU A 205 16.04 15.32 -4.04
C GLU A 205 15.42 14.43 -2.95
N THR A 206 14.11 14.56 -2.68
CA THR A 206 13.40 13.85 -1.60
C THR A 206 12.29 12.93 -2.09
N VAL A 207 12.00 12.88 -3.40
CA VAL A 207 11.00 11.97 -3.97
C VAL A 207 11.56 11.36 -5.25
N LYS A 208 11.63 10.03 -5.30
CA LYS A 208 12.23 9.29 -6.42
C LYS A 208 11.35 8.11 -6.84
N VAL A 209 11.61 7.59 -8.03
CA VAL A 209 11.00 6.34 -8.49
C VAL A 209 12.00 5.19 -8.53
N GLY A 210 11.49 3.97 -8.44
CA GLY A 210 12.26 2.74 -8.56
C GLY A 210 11.40 1.59 -9.07
N MET A 211 11.94 0.37 -9.01
CA MET A 211 11.21 -0.86 -9.33
C MET A 211 11.32 -1.89 -8.20
N ARG A 212 10.26 -2.69 -8.02
CA ARG A 212 10.25 -3.86 -7.12
C ARG A 212 10.16 -5.12 -7.96
N ILE A 213 11.11 -6.04 -7.78
CA ILE A 213 11.20 -7.28 -8.56
C ILE A 213 11.24 -8.50 -7.64
N PRO A 214 10.41 -9.53 -7.88
CA PRO A 214 10.51 -10.81 -7.17
C PRO A 214 11.70 -11.63 -7.65
N VAL A 215 12.40 -12.26 -6.69
CA VAL A 215 13.48 -13.20 -6.90
C VAL A 215 13.12 -14.49 -6.18
N LEU A 216 12.75 -15.51 -6.95
CA LEU A 216 12.21 -16.78 -6.44
C LEU A 216 13.34 -17.72 -6.03
N TYR A 217 13.98 -17.48 -4.88
CA TYR A 217 15.30 -18.06 -4.55
C TYR A 217 15.27 -19.57 -4.21
N LEU A 218 14.09 -20.14 -3.96
CA LEU A 218 13.90 -21.59 -3.83
C LEU A 218 13.57 -22.26 -5.18
N ARG A 219 12.98 -21.51 -6.11
CA ARG A 219 12.54 -22.03 -7.41
C ARG A 219 13.60 -21.91 -8.51
N THR A 220 14.40 -20.85 -8.46
CA THR A 220 15.44 -20.55 -9.45
C THR A 220 16.78 -21.14 -9.01
N THR A 221 16.92 -22.47 -9.10
CA THR A 221 18.13 -23.17 -8.68
C THR A 221 18.88 -23.86 -9.82
N LYS A 222 20.10 -24.28 -9.52
CA LYS A 222 20.95 -25.10 -10.40
C LYS A 222 20.53 -26.58 -10.47
N GLY A 223 19.46 -26.94 -9.75
CA GLY A 223 18.89 -28.29 -9.74
C GLY A 223 19.68 -29.31 -8.93
N LYS A 224 19.22 -30.57 -8.98
CA LYS A 224 19.71 -31.66 -8.12
C LYS A 224 21.22 -31.90 -8.14
N ALA A 225 21.86 -31.76 -9.30
CA ALA A 225 23.29 -32.03 -9.45
C ALA A 225 24.18 -31.06 -8.66
N GLU A 226 23.66 -29.86 -8.40
CA GLU A 226 24.34 -28.78 -7.68
C GLU A 226 23.64 -28.51 -6.33
N ASP A 227 23.01 -29.55 -5.78
CA ASP A 227 22.29 -29.53 -4.50
C ASP A 227 21.29 -28.36 -4.42
N TYR A 228 20.63 -28.02 -5.53
CA TYR A 228 19.65 -26.94 -5.64
C TYR A 228 20.16 -25.58 -5.13
N ALA A 229 21.45 -25.29 -5.28
CA ALA A 229 22.00 -23.96 -4.98
C ALA A 229 21.31 -22.89 -5.85
N PHE A 230 21.10 -21.70 -5.30
CA PHE A 230 20.47 -20.57 -6.01
C PHE A 230 21.25 -20.24 -7.29
N ASP A 231 20.51 -20.01 -8.37
CA ASP A 231 21.05 -19.67 -9.68
C ASP A 231 20.73 -18.20 -10.04
N PRO A 232 21.69 -17.26 -9.89
CA PRO A 232 21.43 -15.85 -10.19
C PRO A 232 21.25 -15.56 -11.68
N ASP A 233 21.63 -16.52 -12.55
CA ASP A 233 21.56 -16.46 -14.02
C ASP A 233 20.52 -17.44 -14.57
N PHE A 234 19.48 -17.76 -13.78
CA PHE A 234 18.50 -18.78 -14.12
C PHE A 234 17.96 -18.62 -15.57
N PRO A 235 18.01 -19.68 -16.40
CA PRO A 235 17.58 -19.58 -17.79
C PRO A 235 16.06 -19.40 -17.92
N MET A 236 15.68 -18.21 -18.36
CA MET A 236 14.31 -17.79 -18.67
C MET A 236 13.59 -18.64 -19.72
N THR A 237 14.33 -19.47 -20.46
CA THR A 237 13.79 -20.45 -21.41
C THR A 237 13.21 -21.69 -20.72
N ARG A 238 13.50 -21.91 -19.43
CA ARG A 238 12.93 -23.04 -18.67
C ARG A 238 11.45 -22.80 -18.43
N LYS A 239 10.64 -23.78 -18.79
CA LYS A 239 9.19 -23.71 -18.79
C LYS A 239 8.57 -24.91 -18.12
N CYS A 240 7.36 -24.69 -17.63
CA CYS A 240 6.45 -25.70 -17.16
C CYS A 240 5.18 -25.64 -18.02
N GLY A 241 5.01 -26.63 -18.89
CA GLY A 241 4.06 -26.53 -20.00
C GLY A 241 4.32 -25.28 -20.84
N ALA A 242 3.33 -24.41 -20.97
CA ALA A 242 3.46 -23.14 -21.70
C ALA A 242 4.05 -21.98 -20.86
N ARG A 243 4.13 -22.12 -19.54
CA ARG A 243 4.50 -21.05 -18.60
C ARG A 243 6.00 -20.99 -18.35
N THR A 244 6.54 -19.79 -18.19
CA THR A 244 7.89 -19.57 -17.65
C THR A 244 7.93 -19.93 -16.16
N ILE A 245 9.04 -20.51 -15.70
CA ILE A 245 9.22 -20.87 -14.29
C ILE A 245 9.43 -19.63 -13.42
N ALA A 246 10.18 -18.67 -13.94
CA ALA A 246 10.42 -17.35 -13.35
C ALA A 246 10.40 -16.32 -14.49
N ASP A 247 10.01 -15.08 -14.19
CA ASP A 247 9.96 -13.96 -15.13
C ASP A 247 11.30 -13.21 -15.26
N ASP A 248 12.15 -13.34 -14.24
CA ASP A 248 13.42 -12.62 -14.11
C ASP A 248 14.50 -13.49 -13.47
N ASN A 249 15.77 -13.10 -13.66
CA ASN A 249 16.91 -13.59 -12.88
C ASN A 249 17.66 -12.41 -12.24
N LEU A 250 18.41 -12.66 -11.15
CA LEU A 250 18.96 -11.61 -10.31
C LEU A 250 19.99 -10.73 -11.03
N HIS A 251 20.88 -11.33 -11.83
CA HIS A 251 21.89 -10.54 -12.55
C HIS A 251 21.27 -9.66 -13.63
N GLY A 252 20.31 -10.17 -14.41
CA GLY A 252 19.61 -9.37 -15.42
C GLY A 252 18.85 -8.18 -14.82
N VAL A 253 18.28 -8.34 -13.63
CA VAL A 253 17.66 -7.23 -12.87
C VAL A 253 18.69 -6.18 -12.48
N ILE A 254 19.84 -6.60 -11.95
CA ILE A 254 20.94 -5.70 -11.56
C ILE A 254 21.48 -4.95 -12.77
N GLU A 255 21.72 -5.63 -13.88
CA GLU A 255 22.21 -5.04 -15.13
C GLU A 255 21.25 -3.96 -15.64
N TYR A 256 19.94 -4.26 -15.66
CA TYR A 256 18.91 -3.29 -16.06
C TYR A 256 18.87 -2.07 -15.14
N ALA A 257 18.92 -2.30 -13.82
CA ALA A 257 18.92 -1.24 -12.82
C ALA A 257 20.09 -0.26 -13.02
N VAL A 258 21.29 -0.79 -13.26
CA VAL A 258 22.49 0.01 -13.52
C VAL A 258 22.37 0.75 -14.85
N ALA A 259 21.94 0.07 -15.92
CA ALA A 259 21.82 0.66 -17.25
C ALA A 259 20.82 1.83 -17.30
N HIS A 260 19.72 1.74 -16.56
CA HIS A 260 18.67 2.77 -16.54
C HIS A 260 18.71 3.70 -15.33
N ARG A 261 19.68 3.49 -14.43
CA ARG A 261 19.78 4.20 -13.14
C ARG A 261 18.46 4.17 -12.37
N LEU A 262 17.85 2.99 -12.30
CA LEU A 262 16.57 2.77 -11.65
C LEU A 262 16.78 2.05 -10.31
N PRO A 263 16.53 2.71 -9.16
CA PRO A 263 16.63 2.09 -7.85
C PRO A 263 15.74 0.85 -7.70
N VAL A 264 16.21 -0.16 -6.96
CA VAL A 264 15.58 -1.48 -6.84
C VAL A 264 15.29 -1.85 -5.41
N LEU A 265 14.07 -2.35 -5.19
CA LEU A 265 13.66 -3.12 -4.03
C LEU A 265 13.57 -4.60 -4.43
N PHE A 266 14.41 -5.46 -3.84
CA PHE A 266 14.40 -6.88 -4.16
C PHE A 266 13.40 -7.61 -3.27
N THR A 267 12.45 -8.35 -3.83
CA THR A 267 11.60 -9.24 -3.03
C THR A 267 12.20 -10.64 -3.09
N LEU A 268 12.84 -11.08 -2.02
CA LEU A 268 13.32 -12.46 -1.90
C LEU A 268 12.15 -13.33 -1.46
N ASP A 269 11.61 -14.10 -2.39
CA ASP A 269 10.43 -14.93 -2.18
C ASP A 269 10.81 -16.42 -2.19
N GLY A 270 10.63 -17.06 -1.04
CA GLY A 270 10.62 -18.52 -0.88
C GLY A 270 9.39 -18.97 -0.11
N GLY A 271 8.32 -18.18 -0.20
CA GLY A 271 7.01 -18.42 0.38
C GLY A 271 6.05 -19.06 -0.61
N ILE A 272 4.77 -19.08 -0.26
CA ILE A 272 3.74 -19.81 -1.01
C ILE A 272 3.50 -19.29 -2.43
N TRP A 273 3.74 -17.99 -2.67
CA TRP A 273 3.58 -17.39 -4.00
C TRP A 273 4.72 -17.76 -4.96
N SER A 274 5.91 -18.07 -4.45
CA SER A 274 7.01 -18.56 -5.28
C SER A 274 6.75 -19.94 -5.87
N ASP A 275 5.95 -20.76 -5.18
CA ASP A 275 5.63 -22.15 -5.52
C ASP A 275 4.36 -22.27 -6.39
N SER A 276 3.63 -21.18 -6.60
CA SER A 276 2.22 -21.25 -6.99
C SER A 276 1.94 -21.37 -8.49
N ALA A 277 2.85 -21.91 -9.31
CA ALA A 277 2.66 -21.90 -10.77
C ALA A 277 2.55 -23.30 -11.39
N CYS A 278 3.29 -24.28 -10.86
CA CYS A 278 3.29 -25.71 -11.19
C CYS A 278 4.60 -26.41 -10.74
N ALA A 279 4.53 -27.72 -10.55
CA ALA A 279 5.66 -28.54 -10.15
C ALA A 279 6.75 -28.71 -11.23
N THR A 280 7.97 -28.36 -10.85
CA THR A 280 9.23 -28.49 -11.60
C THR A 280 10.40 -28.96 -10.71
N PRO A 281 10.34 -30.18 -10.11
CA PRO A 281 11.31 -30.66 -9.12
C PRO A 281 12.75 -30.84 -9.65
N ASP A 282 12.97 -30.72 -10.95
CA ASP A 282 14.32 -30.69 -11.51
C ASP A 282 15.10 -29.43 -11.09
N TRP A 283 14.39 -28.33 -10.80
CA TRP A 283 14.95 -27.01 -10.53
C TRP A 283 14.38 -26.34 -9.29
N ASP A 284 13.15 -26.65 -8.91
CA ASP A 284 12.53 -26.09 -7.72
C ASP A 284 12.76 -27.00 -6.52
N ILE A 285 13.44 -26.49 -5.48
CA ILE A 285 13.66 -27.27 -4.26
C ILE A 285 12.38 -27.40 -3.43
N THR A 286 11.43 -26.47 -3.55
CA THR A 286 10.16 -26.51 -2.82
C THR A 286 9.41 -27.78 -3.20
N ASP A 287 9.22 -28.03 -4.50
CA ASP A 287 8.61 -29.26 -5.03
C ASP A 287 9.24 -30.55 -4.50
N VAL A 288 10.56 -30.54 -4.27
CA VAL A 288 11.30 -31.71 -3.76
C VAL A 288 11.09 -31.87 -2.26
N LEU A 289 11.11 -30.77 -1.52
CA LEU A 289 10.83 -30.77 -0.08
C LEU A 289 9.40 -31.23 0.21
N GLU A 290 8.46 -30.80 -0.63
CA GLU A 290 7.05 -31.12 -0.50
C GLU A 290 6.71 -32.59 -0.75
N GLN A 291 7.57 -33.36 -1.43
CA GLN A 291 7.37 -34.82 -1.56
C GLN A 291 7.41 -35.55 -0.20
N ASP A 292 8.11 -34.99 0.78
CA ASP A 292 8.09 -35.48 2.15
C ASP A 292 7.02 -34.72 2.95
N VAL A 293 5.92 -35.40 3.28
CA VAL A 293 4.82 -34.82 4.08
C VAL A 293 5.27 -34.27 5.43
N GLY A 294 6.41 -34.72 5.97
CA GLY A 294 7.01 -34.18 7.20
C GLY A 294 7.48 -32.73 7.05
N ASN A 295 7.71 -32.26 5.83
CA ASN A 295 8.08 -30.87 5.52
C ASN A 295 6.88 -29.98 5.21
N CYS A 296 5.66 -30.51 5.12
CA CYS A 296 4.46 -29.77 4.73
C CYS A 296 3.60 -29.39 5.95
N GLN A 297 2.73 -28.39 5.78
CA GLN A 297 1.69 -28.06 6.76
C GLN A 297 0.57 -29.11 6.76
N TRP A 298 0.09 -29.48 7.95
CA TRP A 298 -1.00 -30.44 8.13
C TRP A 298 -2.24 -29.72 8.66
N ASN A 299 -3.42 -30.10 8.16
CA ASN A 299 -4.67 -29.57 8.67
C ASN A 299 -5.05 -30.20 10.02
N GLU A 300 -6.13 -29.71 10.64
CA GLU A 300 -6.60 -30.18 11.94
C GLU A 300 -6.98 -31.67 11.98
N LYS A 301 -7.13 -32.32 10.82
CA LYS A 301 -7.42 -33.74 10.66
C LYS A 301 -6.16 -34.59 10.43
N ASN A 302 -4.97 -34.01 10.59
CA ASN A 302 -3.67 -34.63 10.31
C ASN A 302 -3.49 -35.03 8.84
N GLN A 303 -3.99 -34.20 7.92
CA GLN A 303 -3.87 -34.43 6.48
C GLN A 303 -3.04 -33.33 5.82
N VAL A 304 -2.20 -33.73 4.88
CA VAL A 304 -1.55 -32.81 3.93
C VAL A 304 -2.38 -32.80 2.66
N MET A 305 -2.73 -31.61 2.18
CA MET A 305 -3.52 -31.46 0.97
C MET A 305 -2.65 -31.64 -0.29
N PRO A 306 -3.20 -32.16 -1.39
CA PRO A 306 -2.53 -32.14 -2.70
C PRO A 306 -2.38 -30.72 -3.23
N ASP A 307 -1.34 -30.46 -4.02
CA ASP A 307 -0.95 -29.14 -4.55
C ASP A 307 -2.08 -28.50 -5.35
N ASP A 308 -2.72 -29.28 -6.22
CA ASP A 308 -3.75 -28.82 -7.14
C ASP A 308 -5.15 -28.69 -6.52
N TYR A 309 -5.29 -28.92 -5.20
CA TYR A 309 -6.60 -28.95 -4.53
C TYR A 309 -7.35 -27.60 -4.64
N LEU A 310 -6.62 -26.49 -4.75
CA LEU A 310 -7.17 -25.13 -4.83
C LEU A 310 -7.06 -24.50 -6.24
N LYS A 311 -6.89 -25.31 -7.28
CA LYS A 311 -6.75 -24.85 -8.69
C LYS A 311 -7.91 -24.04 -9.27
N ASN A 312 -9.04 -23.94 -8.56
CA ASN A 312 -10.25 -23.23 -8.99
C ASN A 312 -10.55 -21.94 -8.18
N LEU A 313 -9.61 -21.46 -7.36
CA LEU A 313 -9.81 -20.22 -6.60
C LEU A 313 -9.74 -18.98 -7.51
N ALA A 314 -10.46 -17.91 -7.15
CA ALA A 314 -10.37 -16.64 -7.89
C ALA A 314 -9.02 -15.95 -7.62
N GLY A 315 -8.37 -15.43 -8.67
CA GLY A 315 -6.98 -14.93 -8.61
C GLY A 315 -5.92 -16.03 -8.69
N SER A 316 -6.38 -17.28 -8.72
CA SER A 316 -5.62 -18.48 -8.91
C SER A 316 -5.76 -18.85 -10.39
N HIS A 317 -4.68 -18.71 -11.17
CA HIS A 317 -4.66 -19.24 -12.56
C HIS A 317 -4.74 -20.77 -12.50
N GLU A 318 -5.00 -21.47 -13.62
CA GLU A 318 -5.04 -22.94 -13.61
C GLU A 318 -3.80 -23.52 -12.89
N SER A 319 -4.04 -24.03 -11.68
CA SER A 319 -3.13 -24.58 -10.66
C SER A 319 -2.13 -23.61 -10.01
N PRO A 320 -2.49 -22.94 -8.90
CA PRO A 320 -1.51 -22.51 -7.94
C PRO A 320 -1.48 -23.50 -6.79
N GLU A 321 -0.29 -24.00 -6.50
CA GLU A 321 0.05 -25.05 -5.53
C GLU A 321 -0.17 -24.58 -4.07
N LEU A 322 -1.06 -23.60 -3.87
CA LEU A 322 -1.39 -22.93 -2.61
C LEU A 322 -1.99 -23.85 -1.55
N ALA A 323 -2.38 -25.07 -1.91
CA ALA A 323 -2.96 -26.02 -0.98
C ALA A 323 -1.90 -26.77 -0.18
N ARG A 324 -0.76 -27.06 -0.81
CA ARG A 324 0.40 -27.65 -0.17
C ARG A 324 1.39 -26.53 0.13
N SER A 325 1.99 -26.59 1.32
CA SER A 325 2.91 -25.53 1.74
C SER A 325 3.89 -26.11 2.73
N LEU A 326 5.12 -25.62 2.71
CA LEU A 326 6.12 -25.96 3.70
C LEU A 326 5.70 -25.52 5.11
N THR A 327 5.98 -26.36 6.10
CA THR A 327 5.80 -26.03 7.52
C THR A 327 6.88 -25.07 8.03
N PHE A 328 6.51 -24.20 8.96
CA PHE A 328 7.41 -23.24 9.60
C PHE A 328 8.02 -23.75 10.91
N ASN A 329 7.71 -24.97 11.34
CA ASN A 329 8.28 -25.47 12.59
C ASN A 329 9.80 -25.65 12.49
N VAL A 330 10.50 -25.39 13.59
CA VAL A 330 11.97 -25.36 13.59
C VAL A 330 12.63 -26.73 13.40
N PHE A 331 11.86 -27.83 13.50
CA PHE A 331 12.34 -29.20 13.31
C PHE A 331 12.30 -29.65 11.85
N ALA A 332 11.69 -28.88 10.95
CA ALA A 332 11.80 -29.07 9.50
C ALA A 332 13.19 -28.61 9.01
N ALA A 333 14.23 -29.34 9.43
CA ALA A 333 15.63 -28.96 9.25
C ALA A 333 16.01 -28.78 7.77
N LYS A 334 15.43 -29.57 6.86
CA LYS A 334 15.65 -29.43 5.42
C LYS A 334 15.05 -28.12 4.88
N ASN A 335 13.82 -27.79 5.26
CA ASN A 335 13.17 -26.53 4.88
C ASN A 335 14.05 -25.35 5.30
N ARG A 336 14.47 -25.32 6.56
CA ARG A 336 15.34 -24.26 7.10
C ARG A 336 16.70 -24.23 6.41
N HIS A 337 17.32 -25.38 6.16
CA HIS A 337 18.61 -25.47 5.49
C HIS A 337 18.59 -24.80 4.10
N TYR A 338 17.68 -25.22 3.22
CA TYR A 338 17.61 -24.70 1.86
C TYR A 338 17.18 -23.24 1.83
N LYS A 339 16.21 -22.87 2.69
CA LYS A 339 15.73 -21.49 2.80
C LYS A 339 16.83 -20.55 3.25
N LYS A 340 17.52 -20.86 4.36
CA LYS A 340 18.67 -20.08 4.83
C LYS A 340 19.76 -19.99 3.76
N ARG A 341 20.24 -21.14 3.25
CA ARG A 341 21.37 -21.18 2.33
C ARG A 341 21.09 -20.38 1.06
N ASN A 342 19.96 -20.59 0.39
CA ASN A 342 19.67 -19.94 -0.89
C ASN A 342 19.33 -18.45 -0.70
N LEU A 343 18.64 -18.08 0.39
CA LEU A 343 18.44 -16.69 0.76
C LEU A 343 19.79 -15.96 0.92
N GLN A 344 20.74 -16.55 1.66
CA GLN A 344 22.07 -15.97 1.89
C GLN A 344 22.92 -15.90 0.61
N GLN A 345 22.76 -16.85 -0.32
CA GLN A 345 23.40 -16.80 -1.63
C GLN A 345 22.90 -15.61 -2.46
N ALA A 346 21.58 -15.40 -2.54
CA ALA A 346 21.01 -14.24 -3.21
C ALA A 346 21.42 -12.91 -2.51
N ALA A 347 21.38 -12.90 -1.18
CA ALA A 347 21.76 -11.75 -0.36
C ALA A 347 23.21 -11.31 -0.56
N ALA A 348 24.15 -12.25 -0.70
CA ALA A 348 25.55 -11.94 -0.94
C ALA A 348 25.76 -11.15 -2.25
N ILE A 349 24.99 -11.47 -3.29
CA ILE A 349 25.01 -10.78 -4.58
C ILE A 349 24.37 -9.38 -4.44
N ILE A 350 23.21 -9.30 -3.80
CA ILE A 350 22.52 -8.03 -3.53
C ILE A 350 23.39 -7.09 -2.70
N ARG A 351 24.09 -7.59 -1.67
CA ARG A 351 25.03 -6.81 -0.86
C ARG A 351 26.15 -6.21 -1.72
N LYS A 352 26.70 -7.00 -2.65
CA LYS A 352 27.75 -6.51 -3.55
C LYS A 352 27.22 -5.40 -4.45
N PHE A 353 26.00 -5.56 -5.00
CA PHE A 353 25.32 -4.51 -5.74
C PHE A 353 25.10 -3.26 -4.89
N ALA A 354 24.58 -3.38 -3.67
CA ALA A 354 24.34 -2.27 -2.76
C ALA A 354 25.63 -1.51 -2.39
N ALA A 355 26.75 -2.21 -2.23
CA ALA A 355 28.05 -1.58 -1.98
C ALA A 355 28.60 -0.83 -3.19
N GLN A 356 28.35 -1.34 -4.41
CA GLN A 356 28.82 -0.73 -5.66
C GLN A 356 27.92 0.42 -6.14
N HIS A 357 26.62 0.31 -5.90
CA HIS A 357 25.58 1.24 -6.36
C HIS A 357 24.62 1.61 -5.23
N PRO A 358 25.10 2.27 -4.17
CA PRO A 358 24.28 2.56 -3.00
C PRO A 358 23.07 3.43 -3.35
N ASP A 359 23.14 4.31 -4.36
CA ASP A 359 22.01 5.13 -4.83
C ASP A 359 20.91 4.31 -5.53
N LEU A 360 21.22 3.10 -6.00
CA LEU A 360 20.29 2.20 -6.68
C LEU A 360 19.72 1.09 -5.78
N PHE A 361 20.20 0.95 -4.54
CA PHE A 361 19.66 -0.03 -3.60
C PHE A 361 18.64 0.59 -2.65
N ILE A 362 17.39 0.15 -2.71
CA ILE A 362 16.34 0.59 -1.76
C ILE A 362 16.31 -0.34 -0.55
N GLY A 363 16.28 -1.65 -0.78
CA GLY A 363 16.20 -2.65 0.28
C GLY A 363 15.84 -4.05 -0.23
N VAL A 364 15.47 -4.91 0.71
CA VAL A 364 14.98 -6.27 0.49
C VAL A 364 13.68 -6.48 1.24
N THR A 365 12.69 -7.08 0.59
CA THR A 365 11.47 -7.56 1.24
C THR A 365 11.46 -9.09 1.27
N LEU A 366 10.87 -9.67 2.31
CA LEU A 366 10.90 -11.10 2.60
C LEU A 366 9.50 -11.71 2.48
N ASP A 367 9.40 -12.86 1.79
CA ASP A 367 8.26 -13.78 1.78
C ASP A 367 6.88 -13.10 1.90
N PRO A 368 6.27 -12.68 0.77
CA PRO A 368 4.95 -12.06 0.78
C PRO A 368 3.88 -12.99 1.33
N ASP A 369 2.95 -12.41 2.10
CA ASP A 369 1.75 -13.05 2.64
C ASP A 369 2.06 -14.33 3.43
N LEU A 370 2.94 -14.18 4.43
CA LEU A 370 3.26 -15.26 5.33
C LEU A 370 2.06 -15.62 6.24
N TYR A 371 1.57 -16.86 6.09
CA TYR A 371 0.46 -17.41 6.87
C TYR A 371 0.63 -18.91 7.07
N HIS A 372 0.06 -19.44 8.15
CA HIS A 372 -0.44 -20.82 8.14
C HIS A 372 -1.59 -20.88 7.14
N ASN A 373 -1.59 -21.89 6.26
CA ASN A 373 -2.36 -21.91 5.02
C ASN A 373 -3.80 -21.33 5.17
N PRO A 374 -4.06 -20.10 4.66
CA PRO A 374 -5.30 -19.37 4.92
C PRO A 374 -6.38 -19.63 3.86
N PHE A 375 -6.05 -20.35 2.78
CA PHE A 375 -6.86 -20.37 1.55
C PHE A 375 -8.09 -21.28 1.64
N PHE A 376 -8.29 -21.98 2.75
CA PHE A 376 -9.41 -22.89 2.99
C PHE A 376 -10.65 -22.21 3.59
N SER A 377 -10.77 -20.89 3.51
CA SER A 377 -11.98 -20.13 3.91
C SER A 377 -12.52 -20.47 5.31
N SER A 378 -11.61 -20.70 6.27
CA SER A 378 -11.93 -21.15 7.63
C SER A 378 -12.77 -22.44 7.67
N THR A 379 -12.46 -23.39 6.78
CA THR A 379 -12.97 -24.77 6.82
C THR A 379 -11.91 -25.78 7.29
N GLN A 380 -10.64 -25.35 7.31
CA GLN A 380 -9.48 -26.10 7.80
C GLN A 380 -8.59 -25.14 8.59
N TRP A 381 -7.82 -25.69 9.53
CA TRP A 381 -6.86 -24.95 10.34
C TRP A 381 -5.48 -25.62 10.25
N TYR A 382 -4.46 -24.79 10.20
CA TYR A 382 -3.05 -25.20 10.08
C TYR A 382 -2.22 -24.47 11.15
N ASP A 383 -1.09 -24.98 11.62
CA ASP A 383 -0.38 -26.17 11.15
C ASP A 383 -0.28 -27.23 12.26
N PHE A 384 -0.77 -28.43 11.98
CA PHE A 384 -0.77 -29.59 12.88
C PHE A 384 0.33 -30.62 12.54
N ASN A 385 1.36 -30.22 11.79
CA ASN A 385 2.53 -31.05 11.51
C ASN A 385 3.12 -31.59 12.84
N PRO A 386 3.58 -32.84 12.91
CA PRO A 386 4.15 -33.40 14.15
C PRO A 386 5.27 -32.55 14.78
N GLY A 387 6.09 -31.88 13.97
CA GLY A 387 7.08 -30.92 14.43
C GLY A 387 6.46 -29.66 15.06
N SER A 388 5.38 -29.13 14.46
CA SER A 388 4.60 -28.02 15.02
C SER A 388 3.95 -28.40 16.35
N LEU A 389 3.43 -29.62 16.48
CA LEU A 389 2.88 -30.13 17.75
C LEU A 389 3.96 -30.30 18.83
N ARG A 390 5.13 -30.81 18.46
CA ARG A 390 6.29 -30.86 19.36
C ARG A 390 6.67 -29.44 19.81
N GLN A 391 6.78 -28.50 18.89
CA GLN A 391 7.20 -27.14 19.20
C GLN A 391 6.18 -26.42 20.08
N PHE A 392 4.87 -26.66 19.89
CA PHE A 392 3.82 -26.15 20.78
C PHE A 392 4.00 -26.63 22.21
N ARG A 393 4.27 -27.91 22.42
CA ARG A 393 4.51 -28.49 23.75
C ARG A 393 5.76 -27.91 24.40
N GLU A 394 6.84 -27.76 23.65
CA GLU A 394 8.09 -27.16 24.14
C GLU A 394 7.90 -25.67 24.48
N TRP A 395 7.13 -24.94 23.66
CA TRP A 395 6.80 -23.53 23.89
C TRP A 395 5.97 -23.33 25.16
N LEU A 396 4.94 -24.17 25.38
CA LEU A 396 4.15 -24.14 26.62
C LEU A 396 5.03 -24.39 27.85
N GLN A 397 5.95 -25.36 27.77
CA GLN A 397 6.86 -25.74 28.86
C GLN A 397 8.05 -24.80 29.06
N GLY A 398 8.39 -23.98 28.06
CA GLY A 398 9.67 -23.27 28.02
C GLY A 398 10.88 -24.24 27.99
N SER A 399 10.71 -25.41 27.37
CA SER A 399 11.72 -26.47 27.24
C SER A 399 12.26 -26.58 25.81
N GLY A 400 13.13 -27.56 25.55
CA GLY A 400 13.70 -27.82 24.22
C GLY A 400 14.35 -26.58 23.60
N ALA A 401 13.92 -26.20 22.40
CA ALA A 401 14.44 -25.02 21.71
C ALA A 401 14.26 -23.72 22.51
N TYR A 402 13.28 -23.65 23.42
CA TYR A 402 13.02 -22.48 24.26
C TYR A 402 13.81 -22.48 25.57
N ALA A 403 14.55 -23.56 25.90
CA ALA A 403 15.22 -23.75 27.20
C ALA A 403 16.50 -22.91 27.41
N GLY A 404 17.02 -22.25 26.37
CA GLY A 404 18.28 -21.48 26.43
C GLY A 404 19.52 -22.37 26.45
N SER A 405 19.33 -23.66 26.16
CA SER A 405 20.36 -24.67 25.95
C SER A 405 19.89 -25.56 24.80
N ALA A 406 19.76 -24.97 23.60
CA ALA A 406 19.24 -25.68 22.44
C ALA A 406 20.11 -26.91 22.10
N ASN A 407 19.46 -27.99 21.66
CA ASN A 407 20.18 -29.18 21.22
C ASN A 407 20.99 -28.88 19.95
N ALA A 408 22.03 -29.68 19.69
CA ALA A 408 22.81 -29.55 18.46
C ALA A 408 21.89 -29.66 17.21
N GLY A 409 21.91 -28.63 16.37
CA GLY A 409 21.09 -28.55 15.15
C GLY A 409 19.72 -27.86 15.32
N GLU A 410 19.30 -27.56 16.54
CA GLU A 410 18.08 -26.79 16.84
C GLU A 410 18.44 -25.31 17.08
N PRO A 411 17.58 -24.35 16.67
CA PRO A 411 17.80 -22.94 16.98
C PRO A 411 17.56 -22.66 18.46
N ASP A 412 18.25 -21.64 19.00
CA ASP A 412 17.95 -21.10 20.32
C ASP A 412 16.77 -20.11 20.24
N LEU A 413 15.62 -20.54 20.77
CA LEU A 413 14.39 -19.75 20.83
C LEU A 413 14.14 -19.19 22.24
N SER A 414 15.14 -19.14 23.11
CA SER A 414 14.98 -18.68 24.50
C SER A 414 14.41 -17.25 24.61
N ARG A 415 14.66 -16.38 23.62
CA ARG A 415 14.05 -15.04 23.53
C ARG A 415 12.53 -15.06 23.38
N TYR A 416 11.98 -16.14 22.81
CA TYR A 416 10.55 -16.38 22.64
C TYR A 416 9.95 -17.24 23.74
N ARG A 417 10.73 -17.60 24.77
CA ARG A 417 10.20 -18.36 25.91
C ARG A 417 9.06 -17.56 26.52
N ARG A 418 7.96 -18.25 26.81
CA ARG A 418 6.85 -17.68 27.58
C ARG A 418 7.39 -17.08 28.88
N LYS A 419 6.93 -15.88 29.22
CA LYS A 419 7.20 -15.25 30.52
C LYS A 419 6.78 -16.15 31.69
N LYS A 420 5.71 -16.92 31.47
CA LYS A 420 5.21 -17.94 32.39
C LYS A 420 5.02 -19.24 31.61
N PRO A 421 6.04 -20.13 31.63
CA PRO A 421 5.85 -21.49 31.17
C PRO A 421 4.79 -22.20 32.01
N LEU A 422 4.09 -23.16 31.43
CA LEU A 422 2.98 -23.87 32.04
C LEU A 422 3.40 -25.27 32.47
N THR A 423 2.86 -25.69 33.61
CA THR A 423 2.89 -27.09 34.07
C THR A 423 1.80 -27.91 33.38
N LEU A 424 1.93 -29.24 33.37
CA LEU A 424 0.91 -30.13 32.80
C LEU A 424 -0.45 -29.99 33.52
N ALA A 425 -0.44 -29.70 34.83
CA ALA A 425 -1.65 -29.47 35.61
C ALA A 425 -2.39 -28.20 35.15
N GLU A 426 -1.66 -27.11 34.87
CA GLU A 426 -2.23 -25.87 34.33
C GLU A 426 -2.74 -26.07 32.91
N VAL A 427 -2.00 -26.81 32.06
CA VAL A 427 -2.47 -27.18 30.72
C VAL A 427 -3.79 -27.93 30.80
N ASN A 428 -3.89 -28.96 31.66
CA ASN A 428 -5.13 -29.71 31.87
C ASN A 428 -6.29 -28.82 32.35
N ALA A 429 -6.01 -27.88 33.25
CA ALA A 429 -7.00 -26.93 33.75
C ALA A 429 -7.50 -25.96 32.65
N ILE A 430 -6.59 -25.43 31.83
CA ILE A 430 -6.92 -24.49 30.74
C ILE A 430 -7.64 -25.22 29.60
N SER A 431 -7.18 -26.43 29.25
CA SER A 431 -7.74 -27.21 28.15
C SER A 431 -9.06 -27.89 28.50
N GLY A 432 -9.37 -28.04 29.79
CA GLY A 432 -10.48 -28.87 30.25
C GLY A 432 -10.30 -30.35 29.88
N ARG A 433 -9.05 -30.81 29.76
CA ARG A 433 -8.67 -32.19 29.39
C ARG A 433 -7.78 -32.80 30.47
N SER A 434 -7.56 -34.10 30.40
CA SER A 434 -6.76 -34.86 31.37
C SER A 434 -5.62 -35.60 30.69
N PHE A 435 -4.66 -34.84 30.14
CA PHE A 435 -3.43 -35.38 29.57
C PHE A 435 -2.56 -35.96 30.70
N LYS A 436 -2.01 -37.17 30.47
CA LYS A 436 -1.20 -37.89 31.47
C LYS A 436 0.28 -37.51 31.42
N ASN A 437 0.75 -37.07 30.25
CA ASN A 437 2.10 -36.64 30.00
C ASN A 437 2.10 -35.60 28.86
N TRP A 438 3.25 -34.98 28.59
CA TRP A 438 3.38 -33.93 27.58
C TRP A 438 3.20 -34.43 26.14
N ASP A 439 3.52 -35.69 25.85
CA ASP A 439 3.35 -36.26 24.51
C ASP A 439 1.87 -36.40 24.13
N GLU A 440 0.99 -36.53 25.13
CA GLU A 440 -0.47 -36.56 24.94
C GLU A 440 -1.09 -35.15 24.73
N VAL A 441 -0.37 -34.06 25.06
CA VAL A 441 -0.91 -32.70 24.92
C VAL A 441 -1.15 -32.39 23.45
N ASP A 442 -2.40 -32.08 23.11
CA ASP A 442 -2.85 -31.81 21.75
C ASP A 442 -3.64 -30.48 21.70
N PRO A 443 -3.38 -29.60 20.72
CA PRO A 443 -4.15 -28.38 20.55
C PRO A 443 -5.63 -28.65 20.22
N PRO A 444 -6.49 -27.64 20.26
CA PRO A 444 -7.87 -27.75 19.81
C PRO A 444 -7.94 -28.22 18.35
N ARG A 445 -8.86 -29.15 18.08
CA ARG A 445 -9.15 -29.71 16.74
C ARG A 445 -10.52 -29.25 16.21
N SER A 446 -11.18 -28.36 16.94
CA SER A 446 -12.52 -27.83 16.63
C SER A 446 -12.58 -26.35 16.98
N PHE A 447 -12.98 -25.54 16.00
CA PHE A 447 -12.91 -24.08 16.06
C PHE A 447 -14.30 -23.46 15.87
N PRO A 448 -15.15 -23.47 16.92
CA PRO A 448 -16.47 -22.88 16.83
C PRO A 448 -16.38 -21.35 16.71
N ARG A 449 -16.85 -20.80 15.58
CA ARG A 449 -16.77 -19.36 15.23
C ARG A 449 -17.37 -18.38 16.26
N LEU A 450 -18.16 -18.86 17.21
CA LEU A 450 -18.86 -18.05 18.21
C LEU A 450 -18.26 -18.13 19.63
N LYS A 451 -17.31 -19.03 19.92
CA LYS A 451 -16.69 -19.14 21.25
C LYS A 451 -15.36 -18.39 21.36
N LEU A 452 -15.43 -17.06 21.30
CA LEU A 452 -14.25 -16.18 21.34
C LEU A 452 -13.56 -16.08 22.71
N THR A 453 -13.99 -16.89 23.68
CA THR A 453 -13.48 -16.90 25.06
C THR A 453 -12.85 -18.24 25.45
N ASP A 454 -12.68 -19.17 24.51
CA ASP A 454 -12.05 -20.46 24.79
C ASP A 454 -10.54 -20.28 25.04
N ALA A 455 -10.12 -20.55 26.28
CA ALA A 455 -8.75 -20.32 26.70
C ALA A 455 -7.75 -21.25 25.98
N TRP A 456 -8.14 -22.48 25.64
CA TRP A 456 -7.24 -23.41 24.95
C TRP A 456 -7.08 -23.07 23.46
N ILE A 457 -8.15 -22.61 22.81
CA ILE A 457 -8.06 -22.02 21.46
C ILE A 457 -7.20 -20.76 21.48
N THR A 458 -7.29 -19.95 22.54
CA THR A 458 -6.44 -18.77 22.70
C THR A 458 -4.96 -19.14 22.76
N GLU A 459 -4.57 -20.15 23.53
CA GLU A 459 -3.18 -20.61 23.60
C GLU A 459 -2.65 -21.11 22.24
N TRP A 460 -3.46 -21.88 21.51
CA TRP A 460 -3.08 -22.36 20.18
C TRP A 460 -2.92 -21.23 19.16
N GLU A 461 -3.85 -20.28 19.13
CA GLU A 461 -3.79 -19.15 18.21
C GLU A 461 -2.61 -18.20 18.52
N GLN A 462 -2.27 -18.01 19.79
CA GLN A 462 -1.05 -17.28 20.17
C GLN A 462 0.21 -17.98 19.66
N PHE A 463 0.28 -19.31 19.77
CA PHE A 463 1.38 -20.10 19.23
C PHE A 463 1.48 -20.00 17.70
N ARG A 464 0.35 -20.05 16.99
CA ARG A 464 0.33 -19.86 15.52
C ARG A 464 0.90 -18.50 15.12
N ARG A 465 0.56 -17.43 15.84
CA ARG A 465 1.13 -16.10 15.63
C ARG A 465 2.61 -16.02 15.95
N HIS A 466 3.04 -16.68 17.01
CA HIS A 466 4.46 -16.86 17.34
C HIS A 466 5.24 -17.53 16.20
N LEU A 467 4.66 -18.51 15.48
CA LEU A 467 5.36 -19.15 14.35
C LEU A 467 5.52 -18.21 13.14
N VAL A 468 4.56 -17.33 12.87
CA VAL A 468 4.66 -16.32 11.80
C VAL A 468 5.72 -15.27 12.15
N ASP A 469 5.70 -14.78 13.39
CA ASP A 469 6.75 -13.91 13.97
C ASP A 469 8.14 -14.54 13.80
N LEU A 470 8.32 -15.73 14.37
CA LEU A 470 9.59 -16.44 14.34
C LEU A 470 10.13 -16.61 12.92
N HIS A 471 9.28 -16.92 11.95
CA HIS A 471 9.72 -17.14 10.58
C HIS A 471 10.18 -15.85 9.89
N TYR A 472 9.48 -14.72 10.05
CA TYR A 472 10.02 -13.43 9.59
C TYR A 472 11.32 -13.05 10.28
N ASP A 473 11.40 -13.34 11.57
CA ASP A 473 12.59 -13.07 12.36
C ASP A 473 13.80 -13.87 11.87
N GLU A 474 13.66 -15.18 11.66
CA GLU A 474 14.71 -16.03 11.11
C GLU A 474 15.17 -15.53 9.74
N LEU A 475 14.25 -15.19 8.83
CA LEU A 475 14.61 -14.63 7.52
C LEU A 475 15.38 -13.32 7.64
N SER A 476 14.93 -12.41 8.49
CA SER A 476 15.56 -11.11 8.70
C SER A 476 16.95 -11.24 9.34
N GLU A 477 17.11 -12.20 10.26
CA GLU A 477 18.37 -12.52 10.90
C GLU A 477 19.36 -13.11 9.90
N TRP A 478 18.96 -14.11 9.11
CA TRP A 478 19.82 -14.73 8.10
C TRP A 478 20.26 -13.75 7.02
N LEU A 479 19.39 -12.79 6.67
CA LEU A 479 19.71 -11.72 5.76
C LEU A 479 20.69 -10.71 6.38
N GLY A 480 20.52 -10.39 7.67
CA GLY A 480 21.46 -9.59 8.47
C GLY A 480 22.84 -10.25 8.60
N GLU A 481 22.90 -11.56 8.86
CA GLU A 481 24.14 -12.35 8.86
C GLU A 481 24.88 -12.28 7.51
N SER A 482 24.14 -12.08 6.42
CA SER A 482 24.71 -11.89 5.08
C SER A 482 25.26 -10.48 4.87
N GLY A 483 25.06 -9.55 5.81
CA GLY A 483 25.57 -8.18 5.78
C GLY A 483 24.63 -7.16 5.12
N ILE A 484 23.34 -7.46 4.99
CA ILE A 484 22.33 -6.44 4.64
C ILE A 484 21.94 -5.68 5.92
N ASP A 485 21.93 -4.36 5.85
CA ASP A 485 21.58 -3.51 6.99
C ASP A 485 20.11 -3.65 7.37
N LYS A 486 19.82 -3.70 8.68
CA LYS A 486 18.45 -3.86 9.21
C LYS A 486 17.47 -2.81 8.69
N ASP A 487 17.92 -1.58 8.44
CA ASP A 487 17.08 -0.48 7.95
C ASP A 487 16.68 -0.66 6.48
N SER A 488 17.21 -1.69 5.82
CA SER A 488 16.95 -2.09 4.44
C SER A 488 16.21 -3.43 4.34
N ILE A 489 15.76 -4.01 5.45
CA ILE A 489 15.07 -5.31 5.49
C ILE A 489 13.61 -5.09 5.89
N TYR A 490 12.68 -5.66 5.13
CA TYR A 490 11.24 -5.51 5.37
C TYR A 490 10.54 -6.86 5.31
N SER A 491 9.58 -7.11 6.20
CA SER A 491 8.59 -8.19 6.02
C SER A 491 7.67 -7.89 4.83
N SER A 492 6.70 -8.76 4.52
CA SER A 492 5.71 -8.51 3.47
C SER A 492 4.35 -9.09 3.84
N GLN A 493 3.68 -8.49 4.83
CA GLN A 493 2.43 -9.00 5.37
C GLN A 493 1.18 -8.34 4.78
N GLY A 494 0.21 -9.14 4.36
CA GLY A 494 -1.13 -8.70 3.98
C GLY A 494 -1.97 -8.20 5.15
N PHE A 495 -2.49 -6.98 5.02
CA PHE A 495 -3.43 -6.39 5.97
C PHE A 495 -4.77 -6.09 5.30
N MET A 496 -5.37 -7.10 4.66
CA MET A 496 -6.65 -6.95 3.98
C MET A 496 -7.78 -6.62 4.94
N ALA A 497 -8.63 -5.67 4.57
CA ALA A 497 -9.79 -5.27 5.37
C ALA A 497 -10.65 -6.50 5.72
N PRO A 498 -10.84 -6.82 7.01
CA PRO A 498 -11.75 -7.90 7.40
C PRO A 498 -13.16 -7.60 6.92
N ALA A 499 -13.97 -8.64 6.71
CA ALA A 499 -15.39 -8.45 6.40
C ALA A 499 -16.07 -7.64 7.52
N SER A 500 -17.17 -6.95 7.21
CA SER A 500 -17.84 -6.06 8.17
C SER A 500 -18.34 -6.78 9.44
N PHE A 501 -18.67 -8.07 9.33
CA PHE A 501 -19.06 -8.94 10.45
C PHE A 501 -17.88 -9.62 11.16
N ALA A 502 -16.68 -9.59 10.56
CA ALA A 502 -15.49 -10.20 11.14
C ALA A 502 -14.88 -9.29 12.22
N SER A 503 -14.20 -9.89 13.19
CA SER A 503 -13.36 -9.16 14.14
C SER A 503 -12.23 -8.41 13.39
N PRO A 504 -11.73 -7.27 13.89
CA PRO A 504 -10.46 -6.70 13.43
C PRO A 504 -9.34 -7.74 13.53
N PHE A 505 -8.35 -7.72 12.64
CA PHE A 505 -7.17 -8.58 12.78
C PHE A 505 -6.37 -8.26 14.05
N ALA A 506 -5.50 -9.18 14.46
CA ALA A 506 -4.72 -9.05 15.68
C ALA A 506 -3.63 -7.98 15.53
N ILE A 507 -3.56 -7.04 16.48
CA ILE A 507 -2.46 -6.09 16.60
C ILE A 507 -1.26 -6.78 17.27
N ARG A 508 -1.51 -7.57 18.33
CA ARG A 508 -0.49 -8.21 19.15
C ARG A 508 -0.53 -9.73 19.00
N ILE A 509 0.56 -10.41 19.31
CA ILE A 509 0.63 -11.88 19.37
C ILE A 509 -0.42 -12.40 20.36
N ASN A 510 -0.53 -11.73 21.52
CA ASN A 510 -1.47 -12.07 22.58
C ASN A 510 -2.88 -11.47 22.43
N SER A 511 -3.21 -10.87 21.27
CA SER A 511 -4.54 -10.33 21.02
C SER A 511 -5.65 -11.39 21.20
N PRO A 512 -6.88 -10.99 21.58
CA PRO A 512 -8.00 -11.91 21.71
C PRO A 512 -8.29 -12.72 20.44
N LEU A 513 -9.03 -13.82 20.62
CA LEU A 513 -9.47 -14.67 19.52
C LEU A 513 -10.31 -13.91 18.49
N LYS A 514 -10.16 -14.32 17.23
CA LYS A 514 -10.91 -13.79 16.09
C LYS A 514 -11.99 -14.79 15.68
N ASN A 515 -13.09 -14.26 15.15
CA ASN A 515 -14.21 -15.09 14.67
C ASN A 515 -13.99 -15.68 13.27
N TYR A 516 -12.74 -15.67 12.79
CA TYR A 516 -12.29 -16.23 11.52
C TYR A 516 -10.84 -16.68 11.68
N ASP A 517 -10.34 -17.50 10.76
CA ASP A 517 -8.93 -17.86 10.73
C ASP A 517 -8.07 -16.71 10.20
N THR A 518 -7.13 -16.24 11.02
CA THR A 518 -6.17 -15.18 10.68
C THR A 518 -4.95 -15.69 9.92
N GLY A 519 -4.81 -17.02 9.77
CA GLY A 519 -3.58 -17.64 9.28
C GLY A 519 -2.40 -17.44 10.22
N GLY A 520 -2.64 -17.11 11.50
CA GLY A 520 -1.58 -16.75 12.46
C GLY A 520 -1.01 -15.35 12.26
N MET A 521 -1.62 -14.49 11.45
CA MET A 521 -1.12 -13.12 11.30
C MET A 521 -1.45 -12.24 12.52
N SER A 522 -0.48 -11.42 12.92
CA SER A 522 -0.68 -10.23 13.75
C SER A 522 0.22 -9.10 13.26
N VAL A 523 -0.11 -7.85 13.56
CA VAL A 523 0.75 -6.71 13.17
C VAL A 523 2.12 -6.80 13.87
N GLU A 524 2.13 -7.07 15.18
CA GLU A 524 3.36 -7.25 15.98
C GLU A 524 4.22 -8.39 15.45
N GLY A 525 3.63 -9.56 15.16
CA GLY A 525 4.37 -10.70 14.59
C GLY A 525 4.78 -10.50 13.12
N ALA A 526 4.42 -9.40 12.48
CA ALA A 526 4.94 -9.03 11.17
C ALA A 526 6.09 -8.01 11.26
N VAL A 527 6.50 -7.60 12.47
CA VAL A 527 7.63 -6.69 12.68
C VAL A 527 8.88 -7.50 13.05
N PRO A 528 9.78 -7.79 12.11
CA PRO A 528 10.95 -8.58 12.43
C PRO A 528 11.92 -7.83 13.35
N ALA A 529 12.58 -8.52 14.27
CA ALA A 529 13.56 -7.95 15.20
C ALA A 529 14.79 -7.36 14.48
N ASN A 530 15.17 -7.92 13.33
CA ASN A 530 16.25 -7.42 12.48
C ASN A 530 15.72 -6.84 11.15
N GLY A 531 14.68 -6.02 11.23
CA GLY A 531 14.14 -5.34 10.06
C GLY A 531 12.99 -4.41 10.42
N HIS A 532 12.13 -4.19 9.45
CA HIS A 532 10.96 -3.34 9.53
C HIS A 532 9.71 -4.03 9.01
N LEU A 533 8.56 -3.52 9.40
CA LEU A 533 7.27 -3.91 8.86
C LEU A 533 7.19 -3.50 7.38
N GLY A 534 6.99 -4.48 6.50
CA GLY A 534 6.49 -4.23 5.15
C GLY A 534 5.03 -4.63 5.03
N ALA A 535 4.17 -3.66 4.73
CA ALA A 535 2.73 -3.86 4.61
C ALA A 535 2.29 -4.02 3.15
N ILE A 536 1.46 -5.02 2.90
CA ILE A 536 0.71 -5.23 1.66
C ILE A 536 -0.71 -4.68 1.88
N LEU A 537 -1.08 -3.66 1.11
CA LEU A 537 -2.27 -2.85 1.35
C LEU A 537 -3.14 -2.70 0.10
N TYR A 538 -4.41 -3.07 0.23
CA TYR A 538 -5.41 -2.90 -0.81
C TYR A 538 -6.71 -2.28 -0.29
N GLY A 539 -7.45 -1.58 -1.16
CA GLY A 539 -8.77 -1.06 -0.85
C GLY A 539 -8.82 -0.17 0.40
N GLU A 540 -9.78 -0.45 1.29
CA GLU A 540 -9.98 0.29 2.54
C GLU A 540 -8.73 0.31 3.43
N SER A 541 -7.91 -0.74 3.42
CA SER A 541 -6.67 -0.78 4.20
C SER A 541 -5.63 0.19 3.63
N ALA A 542 -5.51 0.29 2.30
CA ALA A 542 -4.66 1.27 1.64
C ALA A 542 -5.11 2.72 1.95
N ALA A 543 -6.41 2.92 2.17
CA ALA A 543 -6.97 4.22 2.52
C ALA A 543 -7.02 4.52 4.04
N ASN A 544 -6.45 3.65 4.89
CA ASN A 544 -6.48 3.74 6.36
C ASN A 544 -7.90 3.77 6.95
N GLN A 545 -8.87 3.09 6.33
CA GLN A 545 -10.31 3.17 6.63
C GLN A 545 -10.89 1.87 7.20
N ILE A 546 -10.07 1.08 7.90
CA ILE A 546 -10.50 -0.18 8.51
C ILE A 546 -10.70 -0.06 10.02
N ARG A 547 -11.48 -0.99 10.57
CA ARG A 547 -11.62 -1.15 12.02
C ARG A 547 -10.40 -1.86 12.59
N MET A 548 -9.89 -1.36 13.71
CA MET A 548 -8.79 -1.94 14.49
C MET A 548 -9.30 -2.45 15.86
N GLU A 549 -8.48 -3.22 16.58
CA GLU A 549 -8.84 -3.69 17.94
C GLU A 549 -8.93 -2.56 18.97
N GLY A 550 -8.27 -1.43 18.71
CA GLY A 550 -8.28 -0.23 19.55
C GLY A 550 -8.79 1.00 18.79
N GLU A 551 -8.60 2.18 19.39
CA GLU A 551 -9.03 3.46 18.83
C GLU A 551 -8.08 4.01 17.74
N ARG A 552 -6.84 3.52 17.71
CA ARG A 552 -5.82 3.94 16.74
C ARG A 552 -6.14 3.43 15.34
N SER A 553 -5.81 4.24 14.34
CA SER A 553 -5.87 3.83 12.93
C SER A 553 -4.86 2.73 12.61
N LEU A 554 -5.00 2.06 11.46
CA LEU A 554 -4.04 1.04 11.02
C LEU A 554 -2.62 1.62 10.94
N PHE A 555 -2.47 2.77 10.28
CA PHE A 555 -1.14 3.38 10.09
C PHE A 555 -0.59 3.99 11.38
N SER A 556 -1.44 4.39 12.32
CA SER A 556 -1.01 4.76 13.67
C SER A 556 -0.44 3.58 14.44
N VAL A 557 -1.07 2.40 14.32
CA VAL A 557 -0.56 1.15 14.89
C VAL A 557 0.78 0.77 14.26
N PHE A 558 0.91 0.85 12.93
CA PHE A 558 2.18 0.60 12.23
C PHE A 558 3.29 1.50 12.74
N ARG A 559 3.06 2.82 12.75
CA ARG A 559 4.04 3.81 13.22
C ARG A 559 4.44 3.60 14.69
N GLU A 560 3.51 3.17 15.54
CA GLU A 560 3.78 2.89 16.95
C GLU A 560 4.68 1.66 17.11
N LEU A 561 4.35 0.58 16.40
CA LEU A 561 5.09 -0.68 16.48
C LEU A 561 6.46 -0.59 15.80
N ASP A 562 6.51 0.10 14.68
CA ASP A 562 7.73 0.29 13.90
C ASP A 562 7.74 1.65 13.18
N PRO A 563 8.52 2.64 13.66
CA PRO A 563 8.65 3.93 12.99
C PRO A 563 9.38 3.84 11.63
N GLY A 564 9.98 2.70 11.31
CA GLY A 564 10.64 2.42 10.04
C GLY A 564 9.77 1.68 9.02
N TRP A 565 8.48 1.47 9.29
CA TRP A 565 7.57 0.73 8.42
C TRP A 565 7.50 1.26 6.98
N ALA A 566 7.14 0.38 6.04
CA ALA A 566 6.96 0.72 4.63
C ALA A 566 5.76 -0.02 4.01
N VAL A 567 5.32 0.47 2.85
CA VAL A 567 4.28 -0.19 2.05
C VAL A 567 4.95 -0.92 0.89
N VAL A 568 5.18 -2.22 1.06
CA VAL A 568 5.90 -3.07 0.10
C VAL A 568 5.00 -3.55 -1.03
N GLU A 569 3.69 -3.38 -0.91
CA GLU A 569 2.73 -3.57 -1.98
C GLU A 569 1.48 -2.71 -1.77
N HIS A 570 1.00 -2.07 -2.82
CA HIS A 570 -0.10 -1.11 -2.74
C HIS A 570 -0.99 -1.11 -3.97
N ASN A 571 -2.30 -1.07 -3.77
CA ASN A 571 -3.23 -0.51 -4.74
C ASN A 571 -4.49 0.01 -4.02
N THR A 572 -5.12 1.08 -4.50
CA THR A 572 -6.39 1.55 -3.90
C THR A 572 -7.59 0.68 -4.27
N ALA A 573 -7.46 -0.22 -5.25
CA ALA A 573 -8.51 -1.14 -5.65
C ALA A 573 -8.68 -2.25 -4.63
N ASN A 574 -9.93 -2.72 -4.48
CA ASN A 574 -10.27 -3.78 -3.55
C ASN A 574 -10.14 -5.14 -4.25
N LEU A 575 -9.31 -6.05 -3.71
CA LEU A 575 -9.14 -7.41 -4.24
C LEU A 575 -10.46 -8.17 -4.40
N ARG A 576 -11.47 -7.89 -3.56
CA ARG A 576 -12.80 -8.52 -3.62
C ARG A 576 -13.71 -7.94 -4.71
N ASN A 577 -13.31 -6.84 -5.36
CA ASN A 577 -14.05 -6.20 -6.44
C ASN A 577 -13.11 -5.82 -7.60
N PRO A 578 -12.59 -6.83 -8.34
CA PRO A 578 -11.57 -6.65 -9.37
C PRO A 578 -11.97 -5.72 -10.52
N SER A 579 -13.26 -5.48 -10.76
CA SER A 579 -13.71 -4.65 -11.87
C SER A 579 -13.83 -3.16 -11.53
N ARG A 580 -13.85 -2.79 -10.24
CA ARG A 580 -13.99 -1.40 -9.81
C ARG A 580 -12.61 -0.72 -9.77
N LEU A 581 -12.37 0.15 -10.74
CA LEU A 581 -11.26 1.10 -10.70
C LEU A 581 -11.57 2.23 -9.71
N PRO A 582 -10.74 2.46 -8.67
CA PRO A 582 -10.88 3.59 -7.76
C PRO A 582 -10.64 4.93 -8.46
N ASP A 583 -11.20 5.99 -7.89
CA ASP A 583 -11.00 7.33 -8.40
C ASP A 583 -9.74 8.03 -7.82
N PHE A 584 -9.47 9.23 -8.32
CA PHE A 584 -8.34 10.06 -7.87
C PHE A 584 -8.45 10.42 -6.37
N VAL A 585 -9.67 10.55 -5.84
CA VAL A 585 -9.90 10.95 -4.44
C VAL A 585 -9.45 9.84 -3.49
N GLU A 586 -9.79 8.60 -3.81
CA GLU A 586 -9.33 7.41 -3.06
C GLU A 586 -7.80 7.31 -3.08
N ALA A 587 -7.18 7.52 -4.26
CA ALA A 587 -5.73 7.53 -4.41
C ALA A 587 -5.03 8.66 -3.63
N TYR A 588 -5.48 9.91 -3.80
CA TYR A 588 -4.97 11.08 -3.08
C TYR A 588 -4.99 10.87 -1.56
N ARG A 589 -6.13 10.40 -1.01
CA ARG A 589 -6.26 10.13 0.42
C ARG A 589 -5.32 9.04 0.88
N SER A 590 -5.23 7.94 0.14
CA SER A 590 -4.31 6.84 0.47
C SER A 590 -2.86 7.31 0.55
N LEU A 591 -2.38 8.04 -0.46
CA LEU A 591 -1.01 8.56 -0.49
C LEU A 591 -0.75 9.54 0.65
N ARG A 592 -1.67 10.47 0.92
CA ARG A 592 -1.60 11.40 2.05
C ARG A 592 -1.49 10.68 3.39
N GLU A 593 -2.33 9.67 3.61
CA GLU A 593 -2.35 8.91 4.87
C GLU A 593 -1.05 8.13 5.08
N ILE A 594 -0.60 7.38 4.06
CA ILE A 594 0.67 6.61 4.10
C ILE A 594 1.84 7.55 4.43
N ARG A 595 1.87 8.69 3.74
CA ARG A 595 2.90 9.70 3.89
C ARG A 595 2.93 10.34 5.28
N ASN A 596 1.77 10.81 5.76
CA ASN A 596 1.69 11.52 7.04
C ASN A 596 1.87 10.61 8.26
N HIS A 597 1.73 9.28 8.08
CA HIS A 597 2.05 8.28 9.12
C HIS A 597 3.50 7.75 9.04
N GLY A 598 4.33 8.31 8.15
CA GLY A 598 5.79 8.17 8.20
C GLY A 598 6.36 6.97 7.45
N ALA A 599 5.61 6.36 6.52
CA ALA A 599 6.11 5.27 5.70
C ALA A 599 7.44 5.63 5.00
N ARG A 600 8.35 4.66 4.86
CA ARG A 600 9.62 4.86 4.16
C ARG A 600 9.45 4.97 2.65
N PHE A 601 8.59 4.13 2.08
CA PHE A 601 8.27 4.08 0.66
C PHE A 601 6.91 3.43 0.44
N ILE A 602 6.46 3.46 -0.81
CA ILE A 602 5.27 2.77 -1.30
C ILE A 602 5.58 2.03 -2.60
N SER A 603 5.06 0.82 -2.77
CA SER A 603 5.25 0.00 -3.96
C SER A 603 3.94 -0.32 -4.69
N PRO A 604 3.48 0.52 -5.64
CA PRO A 604 2.22 0.31 -6.35
C PRO A 604 2.24 -0.89 -7.32
N MET A 605 1.15 -1.66 -7.33
CA MET A 605 0.91 -2.80 -8.24
C MET A 605 0.02 -2.39 -9.44
N ALA A 606 0.32 -2.79 -10.66
CA ALA A 606 1.61 -3.25 -11.17
C ALA A 606 1.90 -2.55 -12.51
N TRP A 607 3.17 -2.27 -12.80
CA TRP A 607 3.55 -1.43 -13.94
C TRP A 607 3.42 -2.14 -15.29
N ASN A 608 3.78 -3.44 -15.34
CA ASN A 608 3.71 -4.28 -16.54
C ASN A 608 2.33 -4.91 -16.78
N ALA A 609 1.34 -4.60 -15.95
CA ALA A 609 0.00 -5.19 -16.01
C ALA A 609 -1.00 -4.26 -16.75
N GLY A 610 -2.29 -4.33 -16.37
CA GLY A 610 -3.37 -3.64 -17.07
C GLY A 610 -3.25 -2.11 -17.01
N ARG A 611 -3.84 -1.43 -18.01
CA ARG A 611 -3.98 0.03 -18.02
C ARG A 611 -5.37 0.44 -17.54
N GLY A 612 -5.47 1.55 -16.80
CA GLY A 612 -6.75 2.10 -16.33
C GLY A 612 -7.72 2.45 -17.46
N THR A 613 -7.22 2.80 -18.65
CA THR A 613 -8.01 3.03 -19.86
C THR A 613 -8.77 1.79 -20.37
N LEU A 614 -8.40 0.59 -19.89
CA LEU A 614 -9.09 -0.66 -20.21
C LEU A 614 -10.21 -1.00 -19.23
N ALA A 615 -10.50 -0.12 -18.26
CA ALA A 615 -11.57 -0.34 -17.29
C ALA A 615 -12.92 -0.66 -17.96
N GLY A 616 -13.57 -1.71 -17.47
CA GLY A 616 -14.85 -2.21 -18.01
C GLY A 616 -14.73 -3.14 -19.22
N GLN A 617 -13.53 -3.36 -19.76
CA GLN A 617 -13.30 -4.35 -20.82
C GLN A 617 -13.12 -5.77 -20.25
N PRO A 618 -13.47 -6.84 -21.00
CA PRO A 618 -13.22 -8.22 -20.58
C PRO A 618 -11.74 -8.47 -20.25
N GLY A 619 -11.47 -9.11 -19.12
CA GLY A 619 -10.10 -9.42 -18.66
C GLY A 619 -9.40 -8.30 -17.89
N PHE A 620 -10.00 -7.11 -17.75
CA PHE A 620 -9.45 -6.04 -16.91
C PHE A 620 -9.52 -6.38 -15.42
N VAL A 621 -8.42 -6.11 -14.70
CA VAL A 621 -8.30 -6.27 -13.24
C VAL A 621 -7.74 -4.98 -12.63
N ALA A 622 -8.55 -4.32 -11.80
CA ALA A 622 -8.26 -2.98 -11.28
C ALA A 622 -7.05 -2.95 -10.33
N TYR A 623 -6.87 -3.99 -9.50
CA TYR A 623 -5.80 -4.02 -8.50
C TYR A 623 -4.41 -4.36 -9.06
N THR A 624 -4.31 -4.64 -10.36
CA THR A 624 -3.05 -4.71 -11.08
C THR A 624 -2.89 -3.54 -12.05
N ALA A 625 -3.86 -2.63 -12.13
CA ALA A 625 -3.83 -1.51 -13.07
C ALA A 625 -3.22 -0.27 -12.43
N LEU A 626 -2.01 0.09 -12.86
CA LEU A 626 -1.33 1.32 -12.45
C LEU A 626 -1.26 2.34 -13.57
N ARG A 627 -0.84 1.92 -14.76
CA ARG A 627 -0.66 2.81 -15.92
C ARG A 627 -1.98 3.40 -16.39
N ASP A 628 -1.97 4.66 -16.80
CA ASP A 628 -3.13 5.41 -17.27
C ASP A 628 -4.32 5.30 -16.31
N SER A 629 -4.06 5.34 -14.99
CA SER A 629 -5.06 5.20 -13.94
C SER A 629 -5.11 6.45 -13.03
N PRO A 630 -6.23 6.66 -12.31
CA PRO A 630 -6.29 7.73 -11.30
C PRO A 630 -5.22 7.62 -10.20
N LEU A 631 -4.70 6.42 -9.94
CA LEU A 631 -3.60 6.21 -8.99
C LEU A 631 -2.28 6.78 -9.54
N GLU A 632 -1.97 6.57 -10.83
CA GLU A 632 -0.79 7.19 -11.46
C GLU A 632 -0.86 8.72 -11.43
N ASP A 633 -2.04 9.29 -11.74
CA ASP A 633 -2.25 10.73 -11.70
C ASP A 633 -2.06 11.28 -10.28
N ALA A 634 -2.56 10.58 -9.26
CA ALA A 634 -2.36 10.94 -7.86
C ALA A 634 -0.88 10.83 -7.42
N ILE A 635 -0.14 9.83 -7.91
CA ILE A 635 1.31 9.70 -7.67
C ILE A 635 2.03 10.92 -8.26
N LYS A 636 1.76 11.29 -9.51
CA LYS A 636 2.39 12.45 -10.16
C LYS A 636 2.09 13.76 -9.41
N ALA A 637 0.85 13.96 -9.00
CA ALA A 637 0.47 15.13 -8.21
C ALA A 637 1.12 15.14 -6.80
N PHE A 638 1.25 13.97 -6.19
CA PHE A 638 2.00 13.81 -4.94
C PHE A 638 3.47 14.19 -5.13
N MET A 639 4.12 13.71 -6.19
CA MET A 639 5.54 13.98 -6.44
C MET A 639 5.80 15.48 -6.59
N ILE A 640 4.89 16.22 -7.23
CA ILE A 640 4.98 17.69 -7.34
C ILE A 640 4.85 18.36 -5.96
N SER A 641 3.77 18.06 -5.22
CA SER A 641 3.49 18.72 -3.94
C SER A 641 4.54 18.42 -2.86
N HIS A 642 5.21 17.27 -2.96
CA HIS A 642 6.24 16.81 -2.02
C HIS A 642 7.67 16.98 -2.53
N ALA A 643 7.87 17.58 -3.71
CA ALA A 643 9.20 17.78 -4.26
C ALA A 643 10.08 18.59 -3.30
N ASN A 644 11.25 18.06 -2.96
CA ASN A 644 12.18 18.66 -2.00
C ASN A 644 11.64 18.81 -0.55
N LEU A 645 10.52 18.16 -0.20
CA LEU A 645 10.04 18.06 1.17
C LEU A 645 10.62 16.79 1.84
N PRO A 646 11.39 16.90 2.94
CA PRO A 646 12.00 15.73 3.59
C PRO A 646 10.99 14.66 4.01
N ARG A 647 11.37 13.37 3.91
CA ARG A 647 10.48 12.23 4.17
C ARG A 647 9.73 12.26 5.52
N ARG A 648 10.29 12.84 6.57
CA ARG A 648 9.60 12.84 7.88
C ARG A 648 8.63 14.02 8.06
N SER A 649 8.60 14.96 7.12
CA SER A 649 7.65 16.07 7.12
C SER A 649 6.26 15.61 6.74
N ARG A 650 5.24 16.29 7.27
CA ARG A 650 3.83 16.04 6.97
C ARG A 650 3.24 17.18 6.17
N LEU A 651 2.32 16.87 5.25
CA LEU A 651 1.71 17.85 4.36
C LEU A 651 0.20 17.58 4.20
N TRP A 652 -0.58 18.66 4.19
CA TRP A 652 -1.99 18.68 3.85
C TRP A 652 -2.22 19.82 2.86
N THR A 653 -2.73 19.49 1.67
CA THR A 653 -2.95 20.44 0.55
C THR A 653 -4.43 20.76 0.34
N PHE A 654 -5.32 20.19 1.17
CA PHE A 654 -6.76 20.42 1.11
C PHE A 654 -7.39 20.02 -0.24
N GLY A 655 -6.87 18.93 -0.81
CA GLY A 655 -7.19 18.45 -2.14
C GLY A 655 -6.08 18.76 -3.14
N GLU A 656 -6.30 18.37 -4.40
CA GLU A 656 -5.33 18.52 -5.48
C GLU A 656 -6.07 18.49 -6.83
N GLY A 657 -5.59 19.25 -7.82
CA GLY A 657 -6.28 19.40 -9.10
C GLY A 657 -7.73 19.89 -8.95
N ALA A 658 -8.71 19.08 -9.35
CA ALA A 658 -10.14 19.38 -9.23
C ALA A 658 -10.79 18.84 -7.93
N HIS A 659 -10.01 18.15 -7.08
CA HIS A 659 -10.50 17.57 -5.83
C HIS A 659 -10.40 18.57 -4.68
N ALA A 660 -11.46 18.68 -3.87
CA ALA A 660 -11.52 19.50 -2.67
C ALA A 660 -11.65 18.59 -1.44
N ASP A 661 -10.76 18.74 -0.45
CA ASP A 661 -10.77 17.94 0.77
C ASP A 661 -10.44 18.81 1.99
N GLY A 662 -11.06 18.51 3.13
CA GLY A 662 -10.66 19.11 4.41
C GLY A 662 -9.42 18.45 5.00
N ASP A 663 -9.00 17.31 4.43
CA ASP A 663 -7.81 16.58 4.86
C ASP A 663 -7.86 16.12 6.32
N GLY A 664 -9.09 16.01 6.85
CA GLY A 664 -9.39 15.74 8.26
C GLY A 664 -9.21 16.95 9.19
N TRP A 665 -8.81 18.12 8.66
CA TRP A 665 -8.82 19.37 9.41
C TRP A 665 -10.25 19.88 9.56
N VAL A 666 -10.58 20.38 10.76
CA VAL A 666 -11.93 20.81 11.10
C VAL A 666 -11.91 22.24 11.67
N PRO A 667 -12.72 23.16 11.12
CA PRO A 667 -12.90 24.49 11.71
C PRO A 667 -13.48 24.36 13.12
N SER A 668 -12.96 25.13 14.07
CA SER A 668 -13.47 25.12 15.44
C SER A 668 -13.76 26.52 15.97
N GLY A 669 -14.39 26.58 17.15
CA GLY A 669 -14.87 27.84 17.74
C GLY A 669 -15.95 28.50 16.87
N LYS A 670 -15.74 29.75 16.48
CA LYS A 670 -16.66 30.54 15.64
C LYS A 670 -16.22 30.60 14.17
N THR A 671 -15.48 29.59 13.72
CA THR A 671 -14.95 29.49 12.36
C THR A 671 -15.86 28.65 11.50
N GLN A 672 -16.19 29.13 10.31
CA GLN A 672 -16.87 28.38 9.26
C GLN A 672 -15.87 28.08 8.14
N GLY A 673 -15.98 26.89 7.56
CA GLY A 673 -15.10 26.45 6.48
C GLY A 673 -15.88 26.13 5.22
N GLN A 674 -15.33 26.50 4.07
CA GLN A 674 -15.78 26.12 2.75
C GLN A 674 -14.60 25.52 1.99
N LEU A 675 -14.78 24.31 1.47
CA LEU A 675 -13.76 23.60 0.70
C LEU A 675 -13.88 23.95 -0.78
N THR A 676 -12.75 24.20 -1.40
CA THR A 676 -12.58 24.34 -2.85
C THR A 676 -11.34 23.55 -3.26
N PRO A 677 -11.17 23.19 -4.54
CA PRO A 677 -10.03 22.35 -4.93
C PRO A 677 -8.68 22.95 -4.52
N GLY A 678 -7.89 22.17 -3.77
CA GLY A 678 -6.59 22.56 -3.22
C GLY A 678 -6.61 23.72 -2.20
N LYS A 679 -7.79 24.09 -1.66
CA LYS A 679 -7.93 25.27 -0.80
C LYS A 679 -9.02 25.11 0.26
N PHE A 680 -8.70 25.54 1.48
CA PHE A 680 -9.65 25.68 2.58
C PHE A 680 -9.96 27.15 2.86
N VAL A 681 -11.17 27.60 2.50
CA VAL A 681 -11.65 28.96 2.75
C VAL A 681 -12.27 29.02 4.14
N LEU A 682 -11.70 29.81 5.03
CA LEU A 682 -12.04 29.88 6.45
C LEU A 682 -12.53 31.30 6.81
N ARG A 683 -13.73 31.39 7.35
CA ARG A 683 -14.37 32.64 7.77
C ARG A 683 -14.59 32.64 9.27
N SER A 684 -14.11 33.68 9.94
CA SER A 684 -14.37 33.95 11.36
C SER A 684 -15.27 35.17 11.48
N ALA A 685 -16.07 35.23 12.55
CA ALA A 685 -16.88 36.42 12.80
C ALA A 685 -15.96 37.66 12.99
N PRO A 686 -16.36 38.87 12.57
CA PRO A 686 -15.57 40.08 12.76
C PRO A 686 -15.15 40.26 14.23
N GLY A 687 -13.86 40.54 14.46
CA GLY A 687 -13.29 40.70 15.81
C GLY A 687 -13.17 39.41 16.62
N SER A 688 -13.52 38.25 16.07
CA SER A 688 -13.32 36.94 16.72
C SER A 688 -12.03 36.27 16.25
N GLN A 689 -11.46 35.42 17.12
CA GLN A 689 -10.35 34.55 16.76
C GLN A 689 -10.87 33.39 15.89
N GLY A 690 -10.18 33.14 14.78
CA GLY A 690 -10.37 31.93 13.98
C GLY A 690 -9.54 30.77 14.53
N SER A 691 -10.06 29.56 14.35
CA SER A 691 -9.44 28.32 14.81
C SER A 691 -9.67 27.17 13.82
N LEU A 692 -8.61 26.40 13.57
CA LEU A 692 -8.63 25.20 12.73
C LEU A 692 -7.85 24.09 13.44
N GLU A 693 -8.45 22.93 13.59
CA GLU A 693 -7.86 21.80 14.30
C GLU A 693 -7.48 20.69 13.34
N SER A 694 -6.31 20.11 13.54
CA SER A 694 -5.79 18.99 12.77
C SER A 694 -6.66 17.72 12.93
N PRO A 695 -6.44 16.71 12.06
CA PRO A 695 -6.84 15.34 12.37
C PRO A 695 -6.35 14.92 13.77
N ASP A 696 -7.05 13.97 14.36
CA ASP A 696 -6.65 13.34 15.62
C ASP A 696 -5.54 12.29 15.42
N ASP A 697 -5.06 11.70 16.51
CA ASP A 697 -4.10 10.58 16.52
C ASP A 697 -2.76 10.90 15.81
N MET A 698 -2.35 12.17 15.80
CA MET A 698 -1.14 12.58 15.09
C MET A 698 0.15 12.12 15.77
N ALA A 699 0.12 11.82 17.08
CA ALA A 699 1.30 11.69 17.95
C ALA A 699 2.45 12.64 17.54
N PHE A 700 2.14 13.93 17.56
CA PHE A 700 3.02 15.02 17.19
C PHE A 700 3.96 15.36 18.35
N ARG A 701 5.26 15.45 18.10
CA ARG A 701 6.26 15.83 19.11
C ARG A 701 7.06 17.03 18.58
N PRO A 702 7.06 18.20 19.26
CA PRO A 702 7.80 19.38 18.81
C PRO A 702 9.31 19.15 18.60
N ALA A 703 9.91 18.18 19.30
CA ALA A 703 11.30 17.77 19.10
C ALA A 703 11.58 17.29 17.66
N ALA A 704 10.60 16.68 16.96
CA ALA A 704 10.77 16.16 15.60
C ALA A 704 10.66 17.24 14.50
N TYR A 705 10.10 18.40 14.81
CA TYR A 705 9.75 19.43 13.82
C TYR A 705 10.40 20.77 14.14
N GLN A 706 10.97 21.42 13.12
CA GLN A 706 11.54 22.75 13.23
C GLN A 706 10.44 23.81 13.30
N ALA A 707 9.41 23.64 12.48
CA ALA A 707 8.35 24.61 12.29
C ALA A 707 7.05 23.96 11.78
N ILE A 708 5.95 24.66 12.00
CA ILE A 708 4.73 24.49 11.19
C ILE A 708 4.75 25.56 10.11
N ILE A 709 4.46 25.18 8.87
CA ILE A 709 4.39 26.11 7.74
C ILE A 709 2.95 26.18 7.27
N ILE A 710 2.45 27.40 7.09
CA ILE A 710 1.11 27.64 6.52
C ILE A 710 1.22 28.50 5.27
N LYS A 711 0.55 28.10 4.19
CA LYS A 711 0.43 28.90 2.98
C LYS A 711 -0.97 29.47 2.88
N ALA A 712 -1.08 30.78 2.99
CA ALA A 712 -2.29 31.51 2.69
C ALA A 712 -2.18 32.13 1.29
N ALA A 713 -3.26 32.09 0.50
CA ALA A 713 -3.30 32.70 -0.82
C ALA A 713 -3.08 34.23 -0.75
N LYS A 714 -3.60 34.85 0.32
CA LYS A 714 -3.37 36.25 0.70
C LYS A 714 -2.90 36.32 2.15
N PRO A 715 -1.58 36.28 2.41
CA PRO A 715 -1.06 36.35 3.77
C PRO A 715 -1.47 37.61 4.54
N GLU A 716 -1.76 38.71 3.85
CA GLU A 716 -2.23 39.98 4.40
C GLU A 716 -3.64 39.91 5.03
N ALA A 717 -4.43 38.87 4.72
CA ALA A 717 -5.70 38.63 5.40
C ALA A 717 -5.52 38.21 6.88
N LEU A 718 -4.29 37.84 7.27
CA LEU A 718 -3.92 37.49 8.64
C LEU A 718 -3.28 38.72 9.32
N ALA A 719 -3.61 38.95 10.60
CA ALA A 719 -2.92 39.93 11.45
C ALA A 719 -1.94 39.22 12.39
N ALA A 720 -2.36 38.09 12.95
CA ALA A 720 -1.53 37.29 13.85
C ALA A 720 -1.94 35.82 13.78
N VAL A 721 -1.00 34.92 14.09
CA VAL A 721 -1.19 33.47 14.09
C VAL A 721 -0.47 32.80 15.26
N GLY A 722 -1.06 31.74 15.81
CA GLY A 722 -0.51 30.96 16.92
C GLY A 722 -0.84 29.47 16.77
N VAL A 723 -0.16 28.65 17.57
CA VAL A 723 -0.24 27.19 17.54
C VAL A 723 -0.44 26.66 18.96
N GLU A 724 -1.44 25.80 19.13
CA GLU A 724 -1.66 25.02 20.36
C GLU A 724 -1.56 23.52 20.05
N GLY A 725 -1.10 22.74 21.03
CA GLY A 725 -1.10 21.27 20.99
C GLY A 725 -2.03 20.68 22.04
N GLN A 726 -2.81 19.67 21.66
CA GLN A 726 -3.70 18.96 22.60
C GLN A 726 -3.00 17.72 23.18
N THR A 727 -2.85 17.65 24.50
CA THR A 727 -2.31 16.48 25.19
C THR A 727 -3.27 15.29 25.08
N PRO A 728 -2.82 14.05 25.36
CA PRO A 728 -3.70 12.88 25.39
C PRO A 728 -4.92 13.05 26.30
N GLU A 729 -4.77 13.78 27.41
CA GLU A 729 -5.82 14.09 28.40
C GLU A 729 -6.79 15.20 27.93
N GLY A 730 -6.55 15.78 26.74
CA GLY A 730 -7.43 16.77 26.12
C GLY A 730 -7.11 18.23 26.45
N LYS A 731 -6.06 18.50 27.24
CA LYS A 731 -5.60 19.86 27.58
C LYS A 731 -4.90 20.50 26.38
N TRP A 732 -5.13 21.80 26.16
CA TRP A 732 -4.43 22.57 25.13
C TRP A 732 -3.26 23.34 25.73
N ASP A 733 -2.04 23.10 25.24
CA ASP A 733 -0.83 23.83 25.59
C ASP A 733 -0.43 24.76 24.43
N SER A 734 0.03 25.96 24.75
CA SER A 734 0.55 26.91 23.75
C SER A 734 1.94 26.47 23.28
N LEU A 735 2.07 26.19 21.98
CA LEU A 735 3.35 25.88 21.32
C LEU A 735 3.98 27.11 20.67
N LEU A 736 3.13 28.00 20.14
CA LEU A 736 3.49 29.32 19.67
C LEU A 736 2.36 30.28 20.08
N PRO A 737 2.58 31.25 20.98
CA PRO A 737 1.56 32.24 21.30
C PRO A 737 1.15 33.02 20.04
N LEU A 738 -0.06 33.59 20.06
CA LEU A 738 -0.56 34.38 18.94
C LEU A 738 0.42 35.53 18.61
N THR A 739 1.08 35.42 17.46
CA THR A 739 2.23 36.23 17.05
C THR A 739 1.89 37.02 15.79
N ASP A 740 2.23 38.31 15.80
CA ASP A 740 2.06 39.21 14.65
C ASP A 740 2.84 38.70 13.44
N LEU A 741 2.24 38.73 12.26
CA LEU A 741 2.90 38.29 11.02
C LEU A 741 4.22 39.00 10.73
N ALA A 742 4.36 40.27 11.12
CA ALA A 742 5.58 41.03 10.91
C ALA A 742 6.78 40.45 11.67
N LYS A 743 6.54 39.60 12.67
CA LYS A 743 7.55 38.90 13.45
C LYS A 743 7.86 37.50 12.94
N LEU A 744 7.15 37.03 11.91
CA LEU A 744 7.29 35.68 11.36
C LEU A 744 8.06 35.71 10.05
N GLN A 745 8.94 34.73 9.88
CA GLN A 745 9.71 34.58 8.64
C GLN A 745 8.81 34.08 7.51
N ARG A 746 9.04 34.62 6.30
CA ARG A 746 8.45 34.12 5.06
C ARG A 746 9.48 33.28 4.29
N VAL A 747 9.03 32.15 3.76
CA VAL A 747 9.77 31.24 2.90
C VAL A 747 8.94 30.93 1.65
N GLY A 748 9.53 30.34 0.60
CA GLY A 748 8.78 30.00 -0.63
C GLY A 748 7.48 29.22 -0.35
N ALA A 749 7.57 28.26 0.57
CA ALA A 749 6.45 27.44 1.02
C ALA A 749 5.39 28.17 1.88
N GLY A 750 5.60 29.40 2.35
CA GLY A 750 4.62 30.14 3.16
C GLY A 750 5.18 30.82 4.40
N LEU A 751 4.32 31.00 5.41
CA LEU A 751 4.68 31.57 6.71
C LEU A 751 5.25 30.47 7.60
N LEU A 752 6.46 30.71 8.13
CA LEU A 752 7.15 29.78 9.03
C LEU A 752 6.79 30.10 10.48
N LEU A 753 6.15 29.15 11.16
CA LEU A 753 5.77 29.19 12.56
C LEU A 753 6.80 28.38 13.36
N PRO A 754 7.80 29.02 14.00
CA PRO A 754 8.89 28.30 14.65
C PRO A 754 8.38 27.52 15.86
N LEU A 755 8.93 26.32 16.06
CA LEU A 755 8.62 25.48 17.22
C LEU A 755 9.85 25.37 18.14
N ALA A 756 9.63 25.59 19.43
CA ALA A 756 10.59 25.20 20.44
C ALA A 756 10.66 23.65 20.53
N PRO A 757 11.85 23.07 20.72
CA PRO A 757 11.97 21.63 20.94
C PRO A 757 11.25 21.23 22.24
N GLY A 758 10.62 20.06 22.24
CA GLY A 758 9.90 19.52 23.39
C GLY A 758 9.44 18.10 23.13
N ASP A 759 9.47 17.28 24.18
CA ASP A 759 9.21 15.83 24.07
C ASP A 759 7.75 15.44 24.31
N THR A 760 6.93 16.39 24.78
CA THR A 760 5.48 16.19 24.97
C THR A 760 4.84 15.77 23.65
N GLU A 761 4.10 14.67 23.71
CA GLU A 761 3.32 14.17 22.59
C GLU A 761 1.92 14.81 22.59
N TYR A 762 1.53 15.32 21.43
CA TYR A 762 0.23 15.94 21.19
C TYR A 762 -0.57 15.10 20.20
N ARG A 763 -1.83 14.82 20.53
CA ARG A 763 -2.75 14.08 19.65
C ARG A 763 -3.28 14.96 18.52
N ARG A 764 -3.40 16.27 18.75
CA ARG A 764 -3.90 17.28 17.80
C ARG A 764 -3.14 18.59 17.89
N ILE A 765 -3.17 19.35 16.80
CA ILE A 765 -2.68 20.72 16.72
C ILE A 765 -3.86 21.64 16.36
N ARG A 766 -3.90 22.83 16.96
CA ARG A 766 -4.83 23.90 16.60
C ARG A 766 -4.06 25.10 16.12
N LEU A 767 -4.40 25.55 14.93
CA LEU A 767 -4.00 26.85 14.40
C LEU A 767 -5.02 27.89 14.84
N ASN A 768 -4.55 28.97 15.45
CA ASN A 768 -5.36 30.10 15.86
C ASN A 768 -4.92 31.35 15.10
N TRP A 769 -5.86 32.17 14.63
CA TRP A 769 -5.51 33.42 13.95
C TRP A 769 -6.46 34.57 14.26
N LYS A 770 -5.97 35.79 14.03
CA LYS A 770 -6.78 37.00 13.92
C LYS A 770 -6.78 37.47 12.48
N ALA A 771 -7.96 37.74 11.92
CA ALA A 771 -8.08 38.35 10.61
C ALA A 771 -7.65 39.83 10.68
N ALA A 772 -7.01 40.33 9.62
CA ALA A 772 -6.68 41.74 9.48
C ALA A 772 -7.91 42.58 9.09
N ASP A 773 -8.84 41.99 8.36
CA ASP A 773 -10.06 42.60 7.85
C ASP A 773 -11.24 41.60 7.88
N SER A 774 -12.27 41.82 7.06
CA SER A 774 -13.41 40.91 6.89
C SER A 774 -13.20 39.85 5.80
N GLU A 775 -12.02 39.79 5.17
CA GLU A 775 -11.71 38.79 4.16
C GLU A 775 -11.53 37.39 4.79
N PRO A 776 -11.92 36.31 4.08
CA PRO A 776 -11.65 34.96 4.53
C PRO A 776 -10.16 34.62 4.47
N LEU A 777 -9.69 33.81 5.42
CA LEU A 777 -8.41 33.12 5.28
C LEU A 777 -8.57 32.02 4.21
N VAL A 778 -7.84 32.12 3.11
CA VAL A 778 -7.78 31.06 2.09
C VAL A 778 -6.47 30.29 2.27
N LEU A 779 -6.55 29.11 2.87
CA LEU A 779 -5.41 28.26 3.18
C LEU A 779 -5.17 27.27 2.03
N GLU A 780 -3.95 27.22 1.50
CA GLU A 780 -3.54 26.35 0.39
C GLU A 780 -2.86 25.09 0.91
N HIS A 781 -2.02 25.20 1.96
CA HIS A 781 -1.48 24.02 2.64
C HIS A 781 -1.05 24.29 4.08
N VAL A 782 -0.94 23.21 4.84
CA VAL A 782 -0.26 23.15 6.13
C VAL A 782 0.81 22.06 6.07
N ALA A 783 2.02 22.37 6.54
CA ALA A 783 3.09 21.38 6.65
C ALA A 783 3.73 21.40 8.03
N PHE A 784 4.11 20.22 8.52
CA PHE A 784 5.01 20.10 9.67
C PHE A 784 6.39 19.79 9.13
N TYR A 785 7.28 20.77 9.19
CA TYR A 785 8.61 20.68 8.60
C TYR A 785 9.60 20.15 9.63
N VAL A 786 10.33 19.11 9.27
CA VAL A 786 11.25 18.41 10.18
C VAL A 786 12.48 19.24 10.51
N ARG A 787 13.12 18.92 11.63
CA ARG A 787 14.44 19.46 11.98
C ARG A 787 15.57 18.92 11.09
#